data_AF-A0A8H4JJ57-F1
#
_entry.id   AF-A0A8H4JJ57-F1
#
_cell.length_a   1.000
_cell.length_b   1.000
_cell.length_c   1.000
_cell.angle_alpha   90.00
_cell.angle_beta   90.00
_cell.angle_gamma   90.00
#
_symmetry.space_group_name_H-M   'P 1'
#
loop_
_entity.id
_entity.type
_entity.pdbx_description
1 polymer ?
#
loop_
_entity_poly.entity_id
_entity_poly.type
_entity_poly.pdbx_seq_one_letter_code
_entity_poly.pdbx_strand_id
1 'polypeptide(L)'
;MTHIWDPNPAPLTTAEEELLAESEAVSKLSQSQLDSFNVWVGSNNPGVLEAKSWITRRYDLYYNTFSYSELVLMLKRAKHLSSHEGNNEDKVDFIIRKPGLGLPLGHMPDQEDRFPLLFMEDNYENGWRAATLLIRETCMLKLINVLSDKPEWWRKIKDEAISSKWKKEALEMDWTSYRKHADFISAMADACISELRNKAELYEKTGLMPVYDYTTTVIKSDILLTPDLAKALQEGVKSLEDVPPELKDWHPNSNEQVLDLVHPSLWPLMYGRSRVLSDRVIDIDNALTSCGTGVVLRAPGFEQTTHIIGEGGFCEDEVVVLSNKFQWLPCDVELDPETGKSRIASYINNLHPQEHAHLYPIIDKFIEKSLPAWDIIYNWEESFSVQRLTTDEAEYDECPCPDLCDIEDGYGCTPWRRPIGEDEEPRYDVESWEEMRAEAAEDDYEPDYCELGAEKEEDYKRNPVRRNLDDAWFASTHSAKLPDADPSAKDHVRIQPSDVKSSGFFNNSSQIQVIVKLANIHLTPEKPVYNGGSWHTEGLLNEHIVSTALYYYDSENITDCTLDFRTCADKEDLAAEISYEQYRHDPIERIFDITLRGSIFQDIGSVLTKAGRATFFPNVLQHHVSQFRLADPTKPGHRKILALFLVDPAIPIISTSNVPPQQKHWWSSHSGLNSGCGVMPPELVEKVVDYMDWPIDLEEAKKVRLDLMKERTSFKAEEESRFERMEWNFCEH
;
A
#
# COMPACT_ATOMS: atom_id res chain seq x y z
N MET A 1 -14.26 -34.58 -6.40
CA MET A 1 -14.85 -34.07 -5.15
C MET A 1 -13.74 -33.97 -4.12
N THR A 2 -13.05 -32.84 -4.18
CA THR A 2 -12.01 -32.39 -3.26
C THR A 2 -12.69 -31.99 -1.95
N HIS A 3 -12.38 -32.69 -0.85
CA HIS A 3 -12.95 -32.36 0.45
C HIS A 3 -12.23 -31.15 1.03
N ILE A 4 -12.93 -30.02 1.01
CA ILE A 4 -12.62 -28.78 1.71
C ILE A 4 -12.55 -29.10 3.23
N TRP A 5 -11.54 -28.56 3.90
CA TRP A 5 -11.39 -28.68 5.35
C TRP A 5 -12.51 -27.90 6.05
N ASP A 6 -13.38 -28.60 6.78
CA ASP A 6 -14.44 -28.02 7.61
C ASP A 6 -13.87 -27.77 9.02
N PRO A 7 -13.77 -26.50 9.47
CA PRO A 7 -13.24 -26.16 10.79
C PRO A 7 -14.20 -26.50 11.95
N ASN A 8 -15.45 -26.89 11.68
CA ASN A 8 -16.42 -27.24 12.72
C ASN A 8 -17.19 -28.54 12.37
N PRO A 9 -16.54 -29.71 12.49
CA PRO A 9 -17.11 -30.98 12.05
C PRO A 9 -18.41 -31.28 12.81
N ALA A 10 -19.53 -31.28 12.08
CA ALA A 10 -20.84 -31.61 12.62
C ALA A 10 -20.82 -33.02 13.26
N PRO A 11 -21.55 -33.23 14.37
CA PRO A 11 -21.69 -34.57 14.95
C PRO A 11 -22.29 -35.55 13.95
N LEU A 12 -22.14 -36.85 14.22
CA LEU A 12 -22.92 -37.86 13.52
C LEU A 12 -24.41 -37.63 13.79
N THR A 13 -25.22 -37.71 12.74
CA THR A 13 -26.68 -37.78 12.86
C THR A 13 -27.09 -39.12 13.48
N THR A 14 -28.29 -39.22 14.05
CA THR A 14 -28.79 -40.46 14.66
C THR A 14 -28.74 -41.66 13.70
N ALA A 15 -29.04 -41.44 12.41
CA ALA A 15 -28.94 -42.48 11.39
C ALA A 15 -27.48 -42.90 11.10
N GLU A 16 -26.53 -41.97 11.15
CA GLU A 16 -25.10 -42.26 10.99
C GLU A 16 -24.52 -43.00 12.20
N GLU A 17 -25.01 -42.71 13.42
CA GLU A 17 -24.64 -43.45 14.62
C GLU A 17 -25.16 -44.89 14.59
N GLU A 18 -26.42 -45.11 14.17
CA GLU A 18 -26.99 -46.45 13.98
C GLU A 18 -26.20 -47.24 12.94
N LEU A 19 -25.87 -46.64 11.80
CA LEU A 19 -25.04 -47.29 10.76
C LEU A 19 -23.65 -47.69 11.26
N LEU A 20 -23.03 -46.84 12.09
CA LEU A 20 -21.71 -47.12 12.66
C LEU A 20 -21.78 -48.20 13.77
N ALA A 21 -22.88 -48.23 14.53
CA ALA A 21 -23.12 -49.22 15.59
C ALA A 21 -23.47 -50.61 15.03
N GLU A 22 -24.12 -50.68 13.87
CA GLU A 22 -24.45 -51.93 13.17
C GLU A 22 -23.26 -52.53 12.38
N SER A 23 -22.15 -51.79 12.25
CA SER A 23 -20.95 -52.27 11.57
C SER A 23 -20.25 -53.39 12.35
N GLU A 24 -20.23 -54.60 11.78
CA GLU A 24 -19.51 -55.74 12.33
C GLU A 24 -17.97 -55.54 12.37
N ALA A 25 -17.46 -54.63 11.53
CA ALA A 25 -16.03 -54.30 11.49
C ALA A 25 -15.64 -53.32 12.60
N VAL A 26 -16.45 -52.28 12.81
CA VAL A 26 -16.22 -51.28 13.86
C VAL A 26 -16.49 -51.87 15.25
N SER A 27 -17.50 -52.74 15.39
CA SER A 27 -17.83 -53.41 16.66
C SER A 27 -16.73 -54.36 17.17
N LYS A 28 -15.79 -54.77 16.29
CA LYS A 28 -14.65 -55.62 16.66
C LYS A 28 -13.47 -54.83 17.24
N LEU A 29 -13.47 -53.51 17.13
CA LEU A 29 -12.48 -52.66 17.77
C LEU A 29 -12.80 -52.53 19.26
N SER A 30 -11.79 -52.68 20.12
CA SER A 30 -11.94 -52.35 21.54
C SER A 30 -12.05 -50.84 21.72
N GLN A 31 -12.65 -50.41 22.83
CA GLN A 31 -12.76 -48.98 23.16
C GLN A 31 -11.38 -48.30 23.14
N SER A 32 -10.34 -48.93 23.68
CA SER A 32 -8.98 -48.40 23.66
C SER A 32 -8.39 -48.24 22.25
N GLN A 33 -8.82 -49.06 21.28
CA GLN A 33 -8.40 -48.94 19.89
C GLN A 33 -9.12 -47.78 19.20
N LEU A 34 -10.40 -47.59 19.49
CA LEU A 34 -11.18 -46.45 19.02
C LEU A 34 -10.65 -45.13 19.61
N ASP A 35 -10.33 -45.10 20.90
CA ASP A 35 -9.79 -43.90 21.56
C ASP A 35 -8.43 -43.51 20.96
N SER A 36 -7.54 -44.49 20.76
CA SER A 36 -6.23 -44.24 20.13
C SER A 36 -6.36 -43.82 18.66
N PHE A 37 -7.40 -44.29 17.94
CA PHE A 37 -7.71 -43.83 16.60
C PHE A 37 -8.22 -42.38 16.61
N ASN A 38 -9.13 -42.04 17.53
CA ASN A 38 -9.69 -40.70 17.67
C ASN A 38 -8.59 -39.66 17.99
N VAL A 39 -7.70 -39.98 18.94
CA VAL A 39 -6.55 -39.13 19.29
C VAL A 39 -5.64 -38.92 18.07
N TRP A 40 -5.32 -39.99 17.33
CA TRP A 40 -4.46 -39.87 16.16
C TRP A 40 -5.11 -39.04 15.05
N VAL A 41 -6.41 -39.21 14.78
CA VAL A 41 -7.15 -38.40 13.80
C VAL A 41 -7.18 -36.93 14.21
N GLY A 42 -7.44 -36.63 15.48
CA GLY A 42 -7.44 -35.27 16.01
C GLY A 42 -6.10 -34.57 15.85
N SER A 43 -4.99 -35.27 16.05
CA SER A 43 -3.64 -34.69 15.92
C SER A 43 -3.12 -34.58 14.47
N ASN A 44 -3.64 -35.36 13.52
CA ASN A 44 -3.05 -35.48 12.18
C ASN A 44 -3.99 -35.07 11.03
N ASN A 45 -5.28 -34.85 11.30
CA ASN A 45 -6.32 -34.52 10.31
C ASN A 45 -6.25 -35.33 8.99
N PRO A 46 -6.17 -36.67 9.05
CA PRO A 46 -5.88 -37.52 7.91
C PRO A 46 -7.04 -37.63 6.91
N GLY A 47 -6.71 -38.00 5.66
CA GLY A 47 -7.67 -38.47 4.66
C GLY A 47 -8.11 -39.92 4.89
N VAL A 48 -9.17 -40.36 4.19
CA VAL A 48 -9.77 -41.70 4.35
C VAL A 48 -8.78 -42.85 4.11
N LEU A 49 -7.91 -42.72 3.11
CA LEU A 49 -6.91 -43.75 2.78
C LEU A 49 -5.76 -43.82 3.81
N GLU A 50 -5.38 -42.68 4.37
CA GLU A 50 -4.37 -42.60 5.44
C GLU A 50 -4.92 -43.21 6.73
N ALA A 51 -6.16 -42.88 7.08
CA ALA A 51 -6.84 -43.48 8.22
C ALA A 51 -6.98 -45.00 8.09
N LYS A 52 -7.34 -45.47 6.89
CA LYS A 52 -7.38 -46.90 6.55
C LYS A 52 -6.02 -47.57 6.73
N SER A 53 -4.96 -46.96 6.20
CA SER A 53 -3.60 -47.49 6.32
C SER A 53 -3.12 -47.50 7.76
N TRP A 54 -3.43 -46.47 8.53
CA TRP A 54 -3.03 -46.36 9.93
C TRP A 54 -3.68 -47.43 10.79
N ILE A 55 -5.03 -47.52 10.77
CA ILE A 55 -5.76 -48.42 11.67
C ILE A 55 -5.48 -49.89 11.36
N THR A 56 -5.32 -50.23 10.06
CA THR A 56 -5.03 -51.61 9.64
C THR A 56 -3.61 -52.04 9.99
N ARG A 57 -2.61 -51.17 9.79
CA ARG A 57 -1.21 -51.47 10.18
C ARG A 57 -1.01 -51.49 11.69
N ARG A 58 -1.69 -50.59 12.42
CA ARG A 58 -1.50 -50.44 13.87
C ARG A 58 -2.01 -51.65 14.65
N TYR A 59 -3.08 -52.27 14.17
CA TYR A 59 -3.77 -53.39 14.84
C TYR A 59 -3.74 -54.70 14.07
N ASP A 60 -2.87 -54.81 13.06
CA ASP A 60 -2.67 -56.02 12.24
C ASP A 60 -3.98 -56.56 11.62
N LEU A 61 -4.81 -55.65 11.10
CA LEU A 61 -6.08 -55.96 10.46
C LEU A 61 -5.89 -56.09 8.94
N TYR A 62 -6.70 -56.93 8.29
CA TYR A 62 -6.72 -57.00 6.83
C TYR A 62 -7.05 -55.62 6.24
N TYR A 63 -6.39 -55.25 5.15
CA TYR A 63 -6.57 -53.93 4.55
C TYR A 63 -8.03 -53.62 4.19
N ASN A 64 -8.84 -54.64 3.87
CA ASN A 64 -10.25 -54.50 3.50
C ASN A 64 -11.23 -54.66 4.68
N THR A 65 -10.74 -54.59 5.92
CA THR A 65 -11.58 -54.74 7.12
C THR A 65 -12.66 -53.66 7.21
N PHE A 66 -12.36 -52.43 6.79
CA PHE A 66 -13.31 -51.31 6.80
C PHE A 66 -13.68 -50.88 5.38
N SER A 67 -14.98 -50.67 5.17
CA SER A 67 -15.53 -49.99 4.01
C SER A 67 -15.18 -48.50 4.02
N TYR A 68 -15.30 -47.86 2.86
CA TYR A 68 -15.03 -46.43 2.73
C TYR A 68 -16.01 -45.59 3.57
N SER A 69 -17.29 -45.95 3.57
CA SER A 69 -18.33 -45.27 4.35
C SER A 69 -18.08 -45.35 5.86
N GLU A 70 -17.68 -46.52 6.37
CA GLU A 70 -17.34 -46.67 7.80
C GLU A 70 -16.17 -45.77 8.19
N LEU A 71 -15.12 -45.69 7.37
CA LEU A 71 -13.97 -44.84 7.64
C LEU A 71 -14.32 -43.35 7.60
N VAL A 72 -15.21 -42.93 6.71
CA VAL A 72 -15.71 -41.55 6.66
C VAL A 72 -16.47 -41.21 7.96
N LEU A 73 -17.35 -42.10 8.42
CA LEU A 73 -18.10 -41.90 9.66
C LEU A 73 -17.19 -41.92 10.90
N MET A 74 -16.20 -42.83 10.94
CA MET A 74 -15.19 -42.86 12.00
C MET A 74 -14.36 -41.57 12.03
N LEU A 75 -13.97 -41.03 10.87
CA LEU A 75 -13.25 -39.77 10.78
C LEU A 75 -14.10 -38.58 11.21
N LYS A 76 -15.36 -38.51 10.76
CA LYS A 76 -16.31 -37.46 11.16
C LYS A 76 -16.51 -37.46 12.68
N ARG A 77 -16.73 -38.63 13.28
CA ARG A 77 -16.85 -38.81 14.72
C ARG A 77 -15.57 -38.40 15.47
N ALA A 78 -14.42 -38.86 15.02
CA ALA A 78 -13.13 -38.56 15.65
C ALA A 78 -12.80 -37.06 15.62
N LYS A 79 -13.04 -36.39 14.49
CA LYS A 79 -12.84 -34.94 14.33
C LYS A 79 -13.79 -34.14 15.23
N HIS A 80 -15.05 -34.59 15.36
CA HIS A 80 -16.02 -34.00 16.27
C HIS A 80 -15.66 -34.21 17.77
N LEU A 81 -15.20 -35.41 18.14
CA LEU A 81 -14.75 -35.68 19.51
C LEU A 81 -13.51 -34.87 19.89
N SER A 82 -12.55 -34.71 18.96
CA SER A 82 -11.37 -33.87 19.19
C SER A 82 -11.68 -32.38 19.34
N SER A 83 -12.83 -31.90 18.85
CA SER A 83 -13.27 -30.53 19.10
C SER A 83 -14.04 -30.35 20.41
N HIS A 84 -14.46 -31.43 21.08
CA HIS A 84 -15.34 -31.38 22.27
C HIS A 84 -14.79 -32.05 23.55
N GLU A 85 -13.76 -32.91 23.50
CA GLU A 85 -13.14 -33.54 24.69
C GLU A 85 -12.03 -32.70 25.36
N GLY A 86 -12.08 -31.37 25.22
CA GLY A 86 -11.14 -30.41 25.82
C GLY A 86 -11.61 -29.72 27.11
N ASN A 87 -12.70 -30.19 27.76
CA ASN A 87 -13.26 -29.58 28.98
C ASN A 87 -13.06 -30.46 30.23
N ASN A 88 -11.80 -30.80 30.53
CA ASN A 88 -11.36 -31.12 31.89
C ASN A 88 -10.11 -30.28 32.19
N GLU A 89 -10.12 -29.63 33.34
CA GLU A 89 -9.24 -28.53 33.77
C GLU A 89 -7.74 -28.75 33.49
N ASP A 90 -7.07 -27.66 33.11
CA ASP A 90 -5.61 -27.44 32.99
C ASP A 90 -4.83 -27.98 31.79
N LYS A 91 -5.28 -27.71 30.55
CA LYS A 91 -4.41 -27.47 29.38
C LYS A 91 -5.18 -26.81 28.23
N VAL A 92 -5.29 -25.49 28.28
CA VAL A 92 -5.63 -24.70 27.09
C VAL A 92 -4.40 -24.73 26.18
N ASP A 93 -4.45 -25.50 25.10
CA ASP A 93 -3.44 -25.42 24.04
C ASP A 93 -3.59 -24.03 23.36
N PHE A 94 -2.85 -23.05 23.88
CA PHE A 94 -2.67 -21.72 23.30
C PHE A 94 -1.88 -21.81 21.98
N ILE A 95 -2.37 -22.52 20.95
CA ILE A 95 -1.71 -22.55 19.65
C ILE A 95 -2.06 -21.28 18.89
N ILE A 96 -1.18 -20.30 18.94
CA ILE A 96 -1.24 -19.07 18.15
C ILE A 96 -1.16 -19.44 16.67
N ARG A 97 -2.11 -18.93 15.88
CA ARG A 97 -2.18 -19.09 14.42
C ARG A 97 -2.19 -17.73 13.74
N LYS A 98 -1.30 -17.54 12.77
CA LYS A 98 -1.15 -16.32 11.95
C LYS A 98 -0.71 -16.72 10.53
N PRO A 99 -0.84 -15.85 9.50
CA PRO A 99 -0.28 -16.13 8.18
C PRO A 99 1.19 -16.54 8.28
N GLY A 100 1.55 -17.68 7.67
CA GLY A 100 2.89 -18.26 7.78
C GLY A 100 3.18 -19.04 9.08
N LEU A 101 2.33 -18.93 10.12
CA LEU A 101 2.42 -19.65 11.40
C LEU A 101 1.11 -20.41 11.67
N GLY A 102 0.98 -21.62 11.15
CA GLY A 102 -0.24 -22.43 11.31
C GLY A 102 -1.40 -22.05 10.38
N LEU A 103 -1.30 -20.93 9.66
CA LEU A 103 -2.14 -20.59 8.50
C LEU A 103 -1.27 -20.49 7.23
N PRO A 104 -1.84 -20.64 6.02
CA PRO A 104 -1.14 -20.35 4.77
C PRO A 104 -0.51 -18.96 4.75
N LEU A 105 0.58 -18.78 4.01
CA LEU A 105 1.27 -17.48 3.93
C LEU A 105 0.37 -16.37 3.37
N GLY A 106 -0.42 -16.67 2.32
CA GLY A 106 -1.36 -15.73 1.71
C GLY A 106 -2.75 -15.72 2.34
N HIS A 107 -2.90 -16.18 3.59
CA HIS A 107 -4.20 -16.16 4.26
C HIS A 107 -4.67 -14.72 4.50
N MET A 108 -5.86 -14.39 4.01
CA MET A 108 -6.53 -13.10 4.21
C MET A 108 -8.02 -13.34 4.53
N PRO A 109 -8.67 -12.46 5.32
CA PRO A 109 -10.11 -12.38 5.44
C PRO A 109 -10.78 -12.00 4.11
N ASP A 110 -12.11 -11.98 4.09
CA ASP A 110 -12.88 -11.48 2.95
C ASP A 110 -12.57 -9.99 2.69
N GLN A 111 -12.69 -9.55 1.43
CA GLN A 111 -12.36 -8.17 1.02
C GLN A 111 -13.08 -7.09 1.85
N GLU A 112 -14.33 -7.30 2.24
CA GLU A 112 -15.12 -6.35 3.05
C GLU A 112 -14.61 -6.21 4.50
N ASP A 113 -13.84 -7.20 4.99
CA ASP A 113 -13.35 -7.24 6.36
C ASP A 113 -11.89 -6.75 6.49
N ARG A 114 -11.27 -6.31 5.40
CA ARG A 114 -9.83 -5.95 5.35
C ARG A 114 -9.57 -4.67 4.58
N PHE A 115 -8.38 -4.11 4.77
CA PHE A 115 -8.00 -2.92 4.02
C PHE A 115 -7.75 -3.25 2.53
N PRO A 116 -8.12 -2.36 1.60
CA PRO A 116 -7.86 -2.56 0.18
C PRO A 116 -6.37 -2.73 -0.15
N LEU A 117 -6.08 -3.59 -1.12
CA LEU A 117 -4.73 -3.79 -1.63
C LEU A 117 -4.57 -3.04 -2.94
N LEU A 118 -3.55 -2.17 -3.03
CA LEU A 118 -3.18 -1.52 -4.29
C LEU A 118 -2.93 -2.53 -5.40
N PHE A 119 -2.38 -3.68 -4.99
CA PHE A 119 -1.95 -4.76 -5.86
C PHE A 119 -2.74 -6.02 -5.49
N MET A 120 -3.50 -6.53 -6.46
CA MET A 120 -4.19 -7.83 -6.45
C MET A 120 -5.45 -7.88 -5.54
N GLU A 121 -6.62 -8.14 -6.11
CA GLU A 121 -7.83 -8.52 -5.34
C GLU A 121 -7.85 -10.02 -4.99
N ASP A 122 -8.92 -10.50 -4.33
CA ASP A 122 -9.15 -11.90 -3.94
C ASP A 122 -9.07 -12.88 -5.12
N ASN A 123 -9.32 -12.40 -6.33
CA ASN A 123 -9.25 -13.18 -7.57
C ASN A 123 -7.89 -13.05 -8.29
N TYR A 124 -6.95 -12.29 -7.72
CA TYR A 124 -5.65 -11.93 -8.31
C TYR A 124 -5.74 -11.17 -9.65
N GLU A 125 -6.94 -10.71 -9.98
CA GLU A 125 -7.23 -9.75 -11.05
C GLU A 125 -7.44 -8.37 -10.42
N ASN A 126 -7.05 -7.31 -11.15
CA ASN A 126 -7.28 -5.88 -10.88
C ASN A 126 -7.33 -5.45 -9.39
N GLY A 127 -6.17 -5.18 -8.77
CA GLY A 127 -6.10 -4.56 -7.43
C GLY A 127 -6.84 -3.22 -7.35
N TRP A 128 -6.94 -2.65 -6.14
CA TRP A 128 -7.65 -1.40 -5.88
C TRP A 128 -7.33 -0.29 -6.90
N ARG A 129 -8.37 0.44 -7.30
CA ARG A 129 -8.30 1.56 -8.25
C ARG A 129 -8.99 2.78 -7.66
N ALA A 130 -8.39 3.94 -7.90
CA ALA A 130 -8.99 5.20 -7.52
C ALA A 130 -9.84 5.76 -8.67
N ALA A 131 -10.88 6.52 -8.35
CA ALA A 131 -11.66 7.23 -9.36
C ALA A 131 -10.74 8.12 -10.21
N THR A 132 -10.92 8.10 -11.54
CA THR A 132 -10.05 8.86 -12.45
C THR A 132 -10.28 10.36 -12.28
N LEU A 133 -9.24 11.10 -11.91
CA LEU A 133 -9.33 12.53 -11.62
C LEU A 133 -9.42 13.37 -12.89
N LEU A 134 -10.35 14.33 -12.87
CA LEU A 134 -10.44 15.39 -13.88
C LEU A 134 -9.32 16.42 -13.66
N ILE A 135 -8.86 17.03 -14.76
CA ILE A 135 -7.77 18.03 -14.73
C ILE A 135 -8.09 19.22 -13.82
N ARG A 136 -9.36 19.64 -13.80
CA ARG A 136 -9.83 20.72 -12.92
C ARG A 136 -9.78 20.30 -11.44
N GLU A 137 -10.15 19.06 -11.13
CA GLU A 137 -10.13 18.56 -9.76
C GLU A 137 -8.69 18.44 -9.23
N THR A 138 -7.72 18.01 -10.06
CA THR A 138 -6.31 17.99 -9.65
C THR A 138 -5.77 19.39 -9.33
N CYS A 139 -6.17 20.40 -10.11
CA CYS A 139 -5.86 21.80 -9.80
C CYS A 139 -6.52 22.29 -8.49
N MET A 140 -7.76 21.89 -8.22
CA MET A 140 -8.45 22.22 -6.95
C MET A 140 -7.73 21.62 -5.75
N LEU A 141 -7.42 20.32 -5.79
CA LEU A 141 -6.68 19.61 -4.74
C LEU A 141 -5.30 20.25 -4.49
N LYS A 142 -4.59 20.64 -5.56
CA LYS A 142 -3.34 21.39 -5.48
C LYS A 142 -3.51 22.71 -4.74
N LEU A 143 -4.53 23.50 -5.08
CA LEU A 143 -4.78 24.78 -4.41
C LEU A 143 -5.06 24.60 -2.92
N ILE A 144 -5.92 23.64 -2.56
CA ILE A 144 -6.27 23.31 -1.17
C ILE A 144 -5.01 22.97 -0.37
N ASN A 145 -4.12 22.14 -0.91
CA ASN A 145 -2.88 21.79 -0.26
C ASN A 145 -1.93 23.00 -0.09
N VAL A 146 -1.77 23.83 -1.12
CA VAL A 146 -0.91 25.04 -1.09
C VAL A 146 -1.43 26.06 -0.08
N LEU A 147 -2.74 26.33 -0.05
CA LEU A 147 -3.32 27.29 0.88
C LEU A 147 -3.24 26.78 2.33
N SER A 148 -3.43 25.48 2.55
CA SER A 148 -3.30 24.86 3.87
C SER A 148 -1.86 24.74 4.39
N ASP A 149 -0.85 25.06 3.57
CA ASP A 149 0.54 25.19 4.03
C ASP A 149 0.89 26.60 4.51
N LYS A 150 0.04 27.60 4.23
CA LYS A 150 0.26 28.96 4.73
C LYS A 150 0.16 28.99 6.27
N PRO A 151 1.01 29.76 6.98
CA PRO A 151 0.91 29.87 8.43
C PRO A 151 -0.45 30.38 8.88
N GLU A 152 -1.05 29.73 9.88
CA GLU A 152 -2.38 30.06 10.42
C GLU A 152 -3.50 30.09 9.37
N TRP A 153 -3.40 29.27 8.32
CA TRP A 153 -4.37 29.26 7.22
C TRP A 153 -5.82 29.11 7.70
N TRP A 154 -6.07 28.26 8.71
CA TRP A 154 -7.41 27.93 9.24
C TRP A 154 -8.09 29.14 9.91
N ARG A 155 -7.30 30.10 10.40
CA ARG A 155 -7.82 31.40 10.89
C ARG A 155 -7.98 32.37 9.74
N LYS A 156 -6.98 32.45 8.87
CA LYS A 156 -6.91 33.42 7.77
C LYS A 156 -7.97 33.20 6.70
N ILE A 157 -8.39 31.96 6.45
CA ILE A 157 -9.45 31.64 5.48
C ILE A 157 -10.83 32.22 5.87
N LYS A 158 -11.02 32.54 7.17
CA LYS A 158 -12.23 33.17 7.70
C LYS A 158 -12.26 34.69 7.46
N ASP A 159 -11.13 35.30 7.09
CA ASP A 159 -11.04 36.72 6.75
C ASP A 159 -11.32 36.92 5.25
N GLU A 160 -12.37 37.66 4.93
CA GLU A 160 -12.82 37.90 3.56
C GLU A 160 -11.79 38.67 2.70
N ALA A 161 -11.00 39.56 3.29
CA ALA A 161 -9.98 40.29 2.55
C ALA A 161 -8.81 39.35 2.18
N ILE A 162 -8.47 38.43 3.07
CA ILE A 162 -7.41 37.44 2.82
C ILE A 162 -7.87 36.40 1.82
N SER A 163 -9.08 35.83 1.98
CA SER A 163 -9.64 34.86 1.04
C SER A 163 -9.78 35.46 -0.37
N SER A 164 -10.23 36.71 -0.48
CA SER A 164 -10.31 37.44 -1.76
C SER A 164 -8.93 37.60 -2.41
N LYS A 165 -7.89 37.85 -1.59
CA LYS A 165 -6.52 37.92 -2.10
C LYS A 165 -6.03 36.56 -2.58
N TRP A 166 -6.26 35.49 -1.83
CA TRP A 166 -5.89 34.13 -2.25
C TRP A 166 -6.62 33.68 -3.51
N LYS A 167 -7.90 34.04 -3.67
CA LYS A 167 -8.65 33.83 -4.90
C LYS A 167 -7.95 34.50 -6.08
N LYS A 168 -7.58 35.78 -5.93
CA LYS A 168 -6.86 36.52 -6.97
C LYS A 168 -5.51 35.87 -7.31
N GLU A 169 -4.72 35.52 -6.29
CA GLU A 169 -3.44 34.80 -6.47
C GLU A 169 -3.63 33.46 -7.19
N ALA A 170 -4.72 32.73 -6.92
CA ALA A 170 -5.03 31.46 -7.57
C ALA A 170 -5.39 31.63 -9.06
N LEU A 171 -6.12 32.67 -9.42
CA LEU A 171 -6.49 32.97 -10.82
C LEU A 171 -5.32 33.50 -11.65
N GLU A 172 -4.29 34.06 -11.00
CA GLU A 172 -3.08 34.56 -11.66
C GLU A 172 -1.96 33.50 -11.74
N MET A 173 -2.18 32.31 -11.17
CA MET A 173 -1.19 31.23 -11.16
C MET A 173 -1.03 30.60 -12.55
N ASP A 174 0.20 30.26 -12.92
CA ASP A 174 0.47 29.53 -14.15
C ASP A 174 0.14 28.04 -13.99
N TRP A 175 -1.15 27.72 -14.13
CA TRP A 175 -1.65 26.35 -14.01
C TRP A 175 -1.10 25.42 -15.08
N THR A 176 -0.77 25.93 -16.26
CA THR A 176 -0.24 25.10 -17.36
C THR A 176 1.18 24.59 -17.07
N SER A 177 1.92 25.28 -16.19
CA SER A 177 3.19 24.78 -15.63
C SER A 177 3.01 23.61 -14.66
N TYR A 178 1.82 23.47 -14.06
CA TYR A 178 1.49 22.37 -13.17
C TYR A 178 1.00 21.15 -13.97
N ARG A 179 0.04 21.32 -14.89
CA ARG A 179 -0.40 20.29 -15.84
C ARG A 179 -0.59 20.88 -17.23
N LYS A 180 -0.22 20.12 -18.27
CA LYS A 180 -0.26 20.57 -19.68
C LYS A 180 -1.62 21.14 -20.10
N HIS A 181 -2.71 20.50 -19.69
CA HIS A 181 -4.09 20.89 -20.03
C HIS A 181 -4.82 21.56 -18.85
N ALA A 182 -4.10 22.05 -17.85
CA ALA A 182 -4.69 22.64 -16.66
C ALA A 182 -5.62 23.81 -17.00
N ASP A 183 -6.78 23.80 -16.35
CA ASP A 183 -7.74 24.89 -16.37
C ASP A 183 -8.18 25.21 -14.94
N PHE A 184 -8.32 26.50 -14.64
CA PHE A 184 -8.71 26.95 -13.31
C PHE A 184 -9.54 28.24 -13.36
N ILE A 185 -10.82 28.11 -13.02
CA ILE A 185 -11.78 29.21 -13.13
C ILE A 185 -12.19 29.78 -11.76
N SER A 186 -12.86 30.94 -11.80
CA SER A 186 -13.34 31.63 -10.59
C SER A 186 -14.22 30.75 -9.69
N ALA A 187 -15.08 29.91 -10.27
CA ALA A 187 -15.96 29.02 -9.51
C ALA A 187 -15.17 27.97 -8.72
N MET A 188 -14.10 27.42 -9.30
CA MET A 188 -13.20 26.48 -8.61
C MET A 188 -12.50 27.15 -7.43
N ALA A 189 -12.05 28.40 -7.60
CA ALA A 189 -11.45 29.15 -6.50
C ALA A 189 -12.44 29.38 -5.34
N ASP A 190 -13.69 29.72 -5.65
CA ASP A 190 -14.75 29.89 -4.66
C ASP A 190 -15.06 28.57 -3.94
N ALA A 191 -15.14 27.46 -4.68
CA ALA A 191 -15.34 26.12 -4.11
C ALA A 191 -14.18 25.71 -3.18
N CYS A 192 -12.92 25.89 -3.58
CA CYS A 192 -11.76 25.62 -2.75
C CYS A 192 -11.75 26.46 -1.46
N ILE A 193 -12.15 27.73 -1.52
CA ILE A 193 -12.24 28.60 -0.34
C ILE A 193 -13.36 28.13 0.60
N SER A 194 -14.52 27.77 0.05
CA SER A 194 -15.64 27.22 0.81
C SER A 194 -15.24 25.92 1.54
N GLU A 195 -14.61 25.01 0.81
CA GLU A 195 -14.07 23.75 1.34
C GLU A 195 -13.02 23.98 2.45
N LEU A 196 -12.07 24.91 2.24
CA LEU A 196 -11.08 25.24 3.26
C LEU A 196 -11.70 25.85 4.52
N ARG A 197 -12.84 26.55 4.43
CA ARG A 197 -13.56 27.04 5.62
C ARG A 197 -14.12 25.88 6.45
N ASN A 198 -14.65 24.84 5.81
CA ASN A 198 -15.12 23.64 6.49
C ASN A 198 -13.95 22.86 7.11
N LYS A 199 -12.88 22.65 6.34
CA LYS A 199 -11.65 21.98 6.82
C LYS A 199 -10.95 22.76 7.93
N ALA A 200 -11.09 24.09 7.98
CA ALA A 200 -10.55 24.88 9.08
C ALA A 200 -11.20 24.53 10.44
N GLU A 201 -12.50 24.24 10.47
CA GLU A 201 -13.18 23.78 11.70
C GLU A 201 -12.71 22.39 12.13
N LEU A 202 -12.56 21.47 11.17
CA LEU A 202 -11.97 20.14 11.40
C LEU A 202 -10.57 20.27 11.99
N TYR A 203 -9.71 21.07 11.36
CA TYR A 203 -8.34 21.28 11.81
C TYR A 203 -8.26 21.93 13.19
N GLU A 204 -9.11 22.93 13.49
CA GLU A 204 -9.13 23.58 14.81
C GLU A 204 -9.51 22.62 15.94
N LYS A 205 -10.44 21.69 15.68
CA LYS A 205 -10.93 20.75 16.70
C LYS A 205 -10.04 19.52 16.86
N THR A 206 -9.41 19.06 15.78
CA THR A 206 -8.76 17.74 15.73
C THR A 206 -7.26 17.83 15.46
N GLY A 207 -6.79 18.92 14.85
CA GLY A 207 -5.42 19.06 14.37
C GLY A 207 -5.11 18.32 13.07
N LEU A 208 -6.10 17.67 12.45
CA LEU A 208 -5.92 16.89 11.23
C LEU A 208 -6.39 17.69 10.02
N MET A 209 -5.59 17.67 8.95
CA MET A 209 -5.91 18.30 7.67
C MET A 209 -5.83 17.25 6.56
N PRO A 210 -6.96 16.69 6.12
CA PRO A 210 -7.05 15.91 4.88
C PRO A 210 -6.73 16.79 3.67
N VAL A 211 -5.83 16.29 2.82
CA VAL A 211 -5.44 16.86 1.53
C VAL A 211 -5.37 15.75 0.50
N TYR A 212 -5.55 16.11 -0.77
CA TYR A 212 -5.64 15.13 -1.84
C TYR A 212 -6.74 14.09 -1.55
N ASP A 213 -7.81 14.54 -0.90
CA ASP A 213 -8.93 13.74 -0.45
C ASP A 213 -9.99 13.63 -1.55
N TYR A 214 -10.16 12.40 -2.03
CA TYR A 214 -11.18 12.00 -2.99
C TYR A 214 -11.57 10.54 -2.68
N THR A 215 -11.22 9.54 -3.50
CA THR A 215 -11.37 8.10 -3.20
C THR A 215 -10.56 7.68 -1.97
N THR A 216 -9.40 8.30 -1.77
CA THR A 216 -8.56 8.13 -0.58
C THR A 216 -8.02 9.50 -0.13
N THR A 217 -7.18 9.55 0.90
CA THR A 217 -6.63 10.83 1.41
C THR A 217 -5.18 10.72 1.88
N VAL A 218 -4.49 11.86 1.88
CA VAL A 218 -3.32 12.10 2.73
C VAL A 218 -3.73 13.04 3.86
N ILE A 219 -3.35 12.77 5.10
CA ILE A 219 -3.62 13.64 6.24
C ILE A 219 -2.31 14.26 6.71
N LYS A 220 -2.26 15.59 6.87
CA LYS A 220 -1.13 16.29 7.48
C LYS A 220 -1.55 16.99 8.78
N SER A 221 -0.61 17.10 9.72
CA SER A 221 -0.79 17.88 10.95
C SER A 221 0.46 18.64 11.31
N ASP A 222 0.30 19.92 11.67
CA ASP A 222 1.39 20.78 12.19
C ASP A 222 1.30 20.95 13.72
N ILE A 223 0.39 20.23 14.41
CA ILE A 223 0.20 20.38 15.86
C ILE A 223 0.33 19.08 16.67
N LEU A 224 0.21 17.90 16.03
CA LEU A 224 0.35 16.63 16.73
C LEU A 224 1.76 16.44 17.32
N LEU A 225 2.78 16.87 16.56
CA LEU A 225 4.16 16.85 17.00
C LEU A 225 4.48 18.14 17.77
N THR A 226 4.31 18.09 19.09
CA THR A 226 4.65 19.22 19.95
C THR A 226 6.18 19.36 20.08
N PRO A 227 6.69 20.59 20.35
CA PRO A 227 8.13 20.79 20.57
C PRO A 227 8.70 19.91 21.69
N ASP A 228 7.93 19.67 22.75
CA ASP A 228 8.36 18.80 23.86
C ASP A 228 8.43 17.32 23.44
N LEU A 229 7.49 16.85 22.62
CA LEU A 229 7.51 15.47 22.11
C LEU A 229 8.66 15.27 21.11
N ALA A 230 8.88 16.24 20.22
CA ALA A 230 10.01 16.24 19.30
C ALA A 230 11.34 16.21 20.08
N LYS A 231 11.48 17.08 21.08
CA LYS A 231 12.66 17.13 21.95
C LYS A 231 12.87 15.83 22.74
N ALA A 232 11.80 15.25 23.28
CA ALA A 232 11.88 13.96 23.98
C ALA A 232 12.42 12.86 23.06
N LEU A 233 11.96 12.80 21.80
CA LEU A 233 12.49 11.86 20.82
C LEU A 233 13.95 12.17 20.47
N GLN A 234 14.30 13.43 20.19
CA GLN A 234 15.68 13.85 19.92
C GLN A 234 16.64 13.46 21.05
N GLU A 235 16.23 13.62 22.32
CA GLU A 235 17.02 13.23 23.48
C GLU A 235 17.09 11.70 23.63
N GLY A 236 15.98 11.00 23.42
CA GLY A 236 15.89 9.54 23.56
C GLY A 236 16.77 8.79 22.55
N VAL A 237 16.83 9.26 21.30
CA VAL A 237 17.58 8.59 20.23
C VAL A 237 19.08 8.85 20.26
N LYS A 238 19.59 9.75 21.13
CA LYS A 238 21.04 10.02 21.25
C LYS A 238 21.86 8.76 21.52
N SER A 239 21.33 7.84 22.33
CA SER A 239 21.98 6.55 22.60
C SER A 239 22.21 5.69 21.34
N LEU A 240 21.39 5.88 20.30
CA LEU A 240 21.50 5.20 19.00
C LEU A 240 22.30 6.03 17.99
N GLU A 241 22.21 7.36 18.08
CA GLU A 241 22.81 8.29 17.11
C GLU A 241 24.28 8.64 17.43
N ASP A 242 24.59 8.86 18.71
CA ASP A 242 25.89 9.32 19.21
C ASP A 242 26.84 8.14 19.50
N VAL A 243 26.85 7.15 18.61
CA VAL A 243 27.76 6.01 18.65
C VAL A 243 29.07 6.30 17.91
N PRO A 244 30.18 5.62 18.26
CA PRO A 244 31.43 5.68 17.50
C PRO A 244 31.21 5.50 15.98
N PRO A 245 31.97 6.19 15.11
CA PRO A 245 31.76 6.13 13.65
C PRO A 245 31.72 4.72 13.06
N GLU A 246 32.50 3.81 13.61
CA GLU A 246 32.57 2.40 13.21
C GLU A 246 31.31 1.59 13.56
N LEU A 247 30.50 2.08 14.51
CA LEU A 247 29.22 1.48 14.91
C LEU A 247 28.02 2.12 14.19
N LYS A 248 28.22 3.20 13.44
CA LYS A 248 27.15 3.83 12.67
C LYS A 248 26.70 2.93 11.54
N ASP A 249 25.41 2.64 11.51
CA ASP A 249 24.81 1.82 10.46
C ASP A 249 24.30 2.68 9.30
N TRP A 250 25.21 2.98 8.36
CA TRP A 250 24.84 3.69 7.14
C TRP A 250 24.05 2.78 6.20
N HIS A 251 22.90 3.25 5.75
CA HIS A 251 22.03 2.54 4.83
C HIS A 251 22.80 2.17 3.54
N PRO A 252 22.66 0.93 3.03
CA PRO A 252 23.34 0.52 1.81
C PRO A 252 23.05 1.45 0.63
N ASN A 253 24.08 1.71 -0.20
CA ASN A 253 23.99 2.56 -1.40
C ASN A 253 23.55 4.01 -1.15
N SER A 254 23.53 4.49 0.11
CA SER A 254 23.16 5.87 0.45
C SER A 254 24.34 6.86 0.40
N ASN A 255 25.54 6.41 0.02
CA ASN A 255 26.76 7.21 0.11
C ASN A 255 26.98 7.82 1.51
N GLU A 256 26.69 7.07 2.58
CA GLU A 256 26.77 7.53 3.98
C GLU A 256 25.95 8.81 4.24
N GLN A 257 24.80 8.93 3.57
CA GLN A 257 23.86 10.03 3.80
C GLN A 257 22.66 9.59 4.64
N VAL A 258 22.29 8.31 4.64
CA VAL A 258 21.15 7.81 5.42
C VAL A 258 21.67 6.93 6.55
N LEU A 259 21.47 7.37 7.79
CA LEU A 259 21.84 6.66 9.01
C LEU A 259 20.61 5.94 9.56
N ASP A 260 20.67 4.61 9.62
CA ASP A 260 19.62 3.76 10.17
C ASP A 260 19.80 3.65 11.69
N LEU A 261 18.85 4.16 12.48
CA LEU A 261 18.88 4.03 13.95
C LEU A 261 18.08 2.80 14.40
N VAL A 262 16.87 2.66 13.84
CA VAL A 262 16.02 1.46 13.97
C VAL A 262 15.53 1.14 12.57
N HIS A 263 15.93 0.00 12.01
CA HIS A 263 15.52 -0.38 10.65
C HIS A 263 14.92 -1.78 10.62
N PRO A 264 13.69 -1.96 10.08
CA PRO A 264 12.98 -3.24 10.15
C PRO A 264 13.61 -4.36 9.31
N SER A 265 14.44 -4.01 8.32
CA SER A 265 15.23 -5.00 7.54
C SER A 265 16.44 -5.57 8.28
N LEU A 266 16.77 -5.11 9.49
CA LEU A 266 17.76 -5.77 10.35
C LEU A 266 17.06 -6.78 11.26
N TRP A 267 17.59 -8.01 11.31
CA TRP A 267 16.98 -9.14 12.01
C TRP A 267 15.48 -9.37 11.66
N PRO A 268 15.10 -9.39 10.37
CA PRO A 268 13.73 -9.74 9.98
C PRO A 268 13.42 -11.20 10.36
N LEU A 269 12.16 -11.61 10.30
CA LEU A 269 11.82 -13.02 10.27
C LEU A 269 12.45 -13.64 9.01
N MET A 270 13.19 -14.73 9.17
CA MET A 270 13.73 -15.54 8.08
C MET A 270 13.04 -16.91 8.08
N TYR A 271 12.18 -17.12 7.11
CA TYR A 271 11.51 -18.40 6.90
C TYR A 271 12.53 -19.54 6.70
N GLY A 272 12.34 -20.65 7.41
CA GLY A 272 13.28 -21.77 7.43
C GLY A 272 14.45 -21.63 8.41
N ARG A 273 14.59 -20.49 9.11
CA ARG A 273 15.72 -20.24 10.02
C ARG A 273 15.34 -19.62 11.35
N SER A 274 14.49 -18.59 11.37
CA SER A 274 14.05 -17.93 12.60
C SER A 274 13.23 -18.87 13.47
N ARG A 275 13.31 -18.67 14.79
CA ARG A 275 12.55 -19.45 15.77
C ARG A 275 11.28 -18.71 16.15
N VAL A 276 10.21 -19.47 16.37
CA VAL A 276 8.89 -18.96 16.76
C VAL A 276 8.35 -19.71 17.97
N LEU A 277 7.58 -19.00 18.78
CA LEU A 277 6.73 -19.54 19.83
C LEU A 277 5.30 -19.57 19.33
N SER A 278 4.71 -20.77 19.34
CA SER A 278 3.31 -20.96 19.00
C SER A 278 2.44 -21.15 20.23
N ASP A 279 3.03 -21.40 21.41
CA ASP A 279 2.35 -21.79 22.66
C ASP A 279 2.13 -20.61 23.63
N ARG A 280 2.80 -19.48 23.40
CA ARG A 280 2.74 -18.27 24.24
C ARG A 280 3.22 -17.04 23.48
N VAL A 281 2.98 -15.86 24.06
CA VAL A 281 3.45 -14.57 23.56
C VAL A 281 4.63 -14.04 24.36
N ILE A 282 5.45 -13.22 23.71
CA ILE A 282 6.59 -12.49 24.27
C ILE A 282 6.16 -11.05 24.54
N ASP A 283 6.37 -10.61 25.77
CA ASP A 283 6.18 -9.22 26.19
C ASP A 283 7.54 -8.50 26.33
N ILE A 284 7.53 -7.20 26.63
CA ILE A 284 8.76 -6.41 26.81
C ILE A 284 9.64 -6.98 27.95
N ASP A 285 9.04 -7.42 29.05
CA ASP A 285 9.74 -7.83 30.27
C ASP A 285 10.41 -9.20 30.10
N ASN A 286 9.79 -10.10 29.33
CA ASN A 286 10.23 -11.46 29.10
C ASN A 286 10.98 -11.66 27.75
N ALA A 287 11.13 -10.60 26.95
CA ALA A 287 11.82 -10.65 25.66
C ALA A 287 13.23 -11.25 25.76
N LEU A 288 14.05 -10.75 26.69
CA LEU A 288 15.45 -11.19 26.81
C LEU A 288 15.59 -12.59 27.42
N THR A 289 14.66 -12.99 28.29
CA THR A 289 14.65 -14.36 28.85
C THR A 289 14.10 -15.39 27.87
N SER A 290 13.41 -14.93 26.82
CA SER A 290 12.91 -15.77 25.72
C SER A 290 13.95 -16.04 24.64
N CYS A 291 15.10 -15.34 24.64
CA CYS A 291 16.24 -15.65 23.78
C CYS A 291 16.57 -17.15 23.81
N GLY A 292 16.84 -17.75 22.64
CA GLY A 292 17.14 -19.18 22.57
C GLY A 292 15.93 -20.12 22.45
N THR A 293 14.73 -19.64 22.76
CA THR A 293 13.53 -20.49 22.82
C THR A 293 12.83 -20.65 21.45
N GLY A 294 11.80 -21.49 21.40
CA GLY A 294 10.99 -21.71 20.19
C GLY A 294 11.52 -22.75 19.22
N VAL A 295 10.73 -22.99 18.18
CA VAL A 295 11.00 -23.96 17.12
C VAL A 295 11.30 -23.21 15.81
N VAL A 296 12.16 -23.77 14.98
CA VAL A 296 12.47 -23.17 13.68
C VAL A 296 11.20 -23.16 12.82
N LEU A 297 10.81 -21.97 12.36
CA LEU A 297 9.68 -21.81 11.47
C LEU A 297 10.03 -22.40 10.11
N ARG A 298 9.21 -23.32 9.60
CA ARG A 298 9.42 -23.92 8.28
C ARG A 298 9.23 -22.85 7.19
N ALA A 299 10.05 -22.90 6.15
CA ALA A 299 9.84 -22.05 4.99
C ALA A 299 8.55 -22.43 4.25
N PRO A 300 7.69 -21.45 3.88
CA PRO A 300 6.56 -21.67 2.99
C PRO A 300 7.03 -22.28 1.66
N GLY A 301 6.22 -23.18 1.09
CA GLY A 301 6.50 -23.72 -0.24
C GLY A 301 6.29 -22.66 -1.33
N PHE A 302 6.90 -22.87 -2.50
CA PHE A 302 6.80 -21.95 -3.63
C PHE A 302 5.35 -21.79 -4.13
N GLU A 303 4.55 -22.84 -4.00
CA GLU A 303 3.13 -22.83 -4.33
C GLU A 303 2.30 -21.85 -3.49
N GLN A 304 2.82 -21.35 -2.37
CA GLN A 304 2.16 -20.35 -1.53
C GLN A 304 2.60 -18.91 -1.84
N THR A 305 3.59 -18.72 -2.72
CA THR A 305 4.11 -17.39 -3.07
C THR A 305 3.75 -16.94 -4.47
N THR A 306 3.40 -17.88 -5.33
CA THR A 306 3.25 -17.68 -6.76
C THR A 306 1.77 -17.74 -7.12
N HIS A 307 1.28 -16.70 -7.77
CA HIS A 307 -0.07 -16.66 -8.34
C HIS A 307 0.04 -16.68 -9.87
N ILE A 308 -0.77 -17.53 -10.50
CA ILE A 308 -0.87 -17.62 -11.96
C ILE A 308 -2.00 -16.69 -12.38
N ILE A 309 -1.72 -15.81 -13.34
CA ILE A 309 -2.68 -14.83 -13.82
C ILE A 309 -3.11 -15.20 -15.23
N GLY A 310 -4.42 -15.42 -15.40
CA GLY A 310 -5.10 -15.74 -16.66
C GLY A 310 -5.67 -17.17 -16.73
N GLU A 311 -7.01 -17.30 -16.75
CA GLU A 311 -7.67 -18.51 -17.27
C GLU A 311 -7.92 -18.35 -18.79
N GLY A 312 -7.10 -18.99 -19.64
CA GLY A 312 -7.50 -19.32 -21.02
C GLY A 312 -6.77 -18.68 -22.20
N GLY A 313 -5.54 -18.16 -22.04
CA GLY A 313 -4.71 -17.60 -23.14
C GLY A 313 -3.33 -18.25 -23.31
N PHE A 314 -2.64 -17.95 -24.42
CA PHE A 314 -1.35 -18.55 -24.84
C PHE A 314 -0.13 -18.21 -23.94
N CYS A 315 -0.30 -17.45 -22.86
CA CYS A 315 0.73 -17.10 -21.88
C CYS A 315 0.12 -17.02 -20.47
N GLU A 316 0.54 -17.93 -19.60
CA GLU A 316 0.31 -17.86 -18.15
C GLU A 316 1.47 -17.06 -17.56
N ASP A 317 1.20 -15.88 -16.99
CA ASP A 317 2.23 -15.12 -16.26
C ASP A 317 2.18 -15.52 -14.77
N GLU A 318 3.25 -16.17 -14.29
CA GLU A 318 3.46 -16.44 -12.87
C GLU A 318 3.95 -15.16 -12.17
N VAL A 319 3.22 -14.66 -11.18
CA VAL A 319 3.61 -13.48 -10.38
C VAL A 319 3.86 -13.88 -8.94
N VAL A 320 5.05 -13.53 -8.44
CA VAL A 320 5.40 -13.72 -7.03
C VAL A 320 5.03 -12.45 -6.27
N VAL A 321 4.10 -12.56 -5.30
CA VAL A 321 3.61 -11.40 -4.52
C VAL A 321 3.92 -11.48 -3.02
N LEU A 322 4.27 -12.67 -2.54
CA LEU A 322 4.63 -12.93 -1.15
C LEU A 322 6.10 -13.35 -1.07
N SER A 323 6.85 -12.84 -0.10
CA SER A 323 8.20 -13.37 0.17
C SER A 323 8.11 -14.65 1.00
N ASN A 324 8.65 -15.76 0.47
CA ASN A 324 8.91 -16.99 1.25
C ASN A 324 10.24 -16.95 2.02
N LYS A 325 10.96 -15.83 2.00
CA LYS A 325 12.26 -15.69 2.68
C LYS A 325 12.18 -14.78 3.89
N PHE A 326 11.55 -13.63 3.75
CA PHE A 326 11.63 -12.55 4.73
C PHE A 326 10.28 -11.94 5.07
N GLN A 327 10.14 -11.51 6.32
CA GLN A 327 9.04 -10.66 6.78
C GLN A 327 9.55 -9.68 7.83
N TRP A 328 9.18 -8.40 7.71
CA TRP A 328 9.38 -7.45 8.80
C TRP A 328 8.55 -7.83 10.03
N LEU A 329 9.15 -7.66 11.21
CA LEU A 329 8.50 -7.98 12.48
C LEU A 329 7.89 -6.72 13.10
N PRO A 330 6.55 -6.57 13.12
CA PRO A 330 5.91 -5.54 13.91
C PRO A 330 6.07 -5.84 15.41
N CYS A 331 5.89 -4.81 16.24
CA CYS A 331 5.53 -5.01 17.65
C CYS A 331 4.01 -4.99 17.81
N ASP A 332 3.53 -5.73 18.80
CA ASP A 332 2.13 -5.73 19.21
C ASP A 332 1.87 -4.53 20.13
N VAL A 333 0.74 -3.86 19.93
CA VAL A 333 0.31 -2.68 20.70
C VAL A 333 -1.09 -2.92 21.22
N GLU A 334 -1.24 -2.94 22.55
CA GLU A 334 -2.53 -2.99 23.23
C GLU A 334 -3.25 -1.65 23.08
N LEU A 335 -4.55 -1.72 22.77
CA LEU A 335 -5.44 -0.56 22.72
C LEU A 335 -6.48 -0.67 23.83
N ASP A 336 -6.68 0.43 24.55
CA ASP A 336 -7.81 0.59 25.46
C ASP A 336 -9.01 1.13 24.67
N PRO A 337 -10.06 0.32 24.43
CA PRO A 337 -11.21 0.74 23.62
C PRO A 337 -12.03 1.84 24.30
N GLU A 338 -11.97 2.00 25.63
CA GLU A 338 -12.71 3.03 26.35
C GLU A 338 -11.93 4.35 26.37
N THR A 339 -10.63 4.30 26.69
CA THR A 339 -9.83 5.52 26.86
C THR A 339 -9.09 5.96 25.60
N GLY A 340 -8.94 5.07 24.61
CA GLY A 340 -8.20 5.32 23.37
C GLY A 340 -6.69 5.37 23.54
N LYS A 341 -6.17 4.94 24.69
CA LYS A 341 -4.74 4.88 24.95
C LYS A 341 -4.13 3.64 24.30
N SER A 342 -2.86 3.77 23.90
CA SER A 342 -2.06 2.66 23.40
C SER A 342 -0.90 2.33 24.34
N ARG A 343 -0.48 1.06 24.33
CA ARG A 343 0.72 0.59 25.00
C ARG A 343 1.39 -0.50 24.16
N ILE A 344 2.66 -0.31 23.82
CA ILE A 344 3.48 -1.37 23.21
C ILE A 344 3.56 -2.54 24.18
N ALA A 345 3.15 -3.72 23.72
CA ALA A 345 3.05 -4.94 24.50
C ALA A 345 4.26 -5.87 24.29
N SER A 346 4.81 -5.92 23.07
CA SER A 346 6.00 -6.71 22.74
C SER A 346 7.20 -5.82 22.36
N TYR A 347 8.42 -6.38 22.39
CA TYR A 347 9.62 -5.60 22.08
C TYR A 347 9.61 -5.04 20.65
N ILE A 348 10.21 -3.88 20.40
CA ILE A 348 10.36 -3.32 19.06
C ILE A 348 11.57 -3.99 18.40
N ASN A 349 11.41 -4.53 17.19
CA ASN A 349 12.52 -5.14 16.47
C ASN A 349 13.67 -4.12 16.31
N ASN A 350 14.90 -4.56 16.57
CA ASN A 350 16.09 -3.72 16.57
C ASN A 350 16.16 -2.62 17.65
N LEU A 351 15.30 -2.65 18.67
CA LEU A 351 15.39 -1.74 19.82
C LEU A 351 15.41 -2.51 21.15
N HIS A 352 16.59 -2.57 21.77
CA HIS A 352 16.79 -3.37 22.99
C HIS A 352 15.83 -2.96 24.13
N PRO A 353 15.02 -3.89 24.68
CA PRO A 353 13.93 -3.56 25.63
C PRO A 353 14.39 -2.99 26.97
N GLN A 354 15.60 -3.33 27.44
CA GLN A 354 16.18 -2.76 28.68
C GLN A 354 17.11 -1.56 28.44
N GLU A 355 18.13 -1.69 27.60
CA GLU A 355 19.08 -0.60 27.31
C GLU A 355 18.41 0.66 26.74
N HIS A 356 17.34 0.48 25.96
CA HIS A 356 16.56 1.57 25.36
C HIS A 356 15.15 1.67 25.95
N ALA A 357 14.94 1.21 27.19
CA ALA A 357 13.62 1.22 27.83
C ALA A 357 12.98 2.62 27.88
N HIS A 358 13.78 3.68 27.93
CA HIS A 358 13.30 5.08 27.92
C HIS A 358 12.65 5.49 26.60
N LEU A 359 12.96 4.82 25.48
CA LEU A 359 12.39 5.13 24.16
C LEU A 359 10.98 4.55 23.98
N TYR A 360 10.64 3.43 24.64
CA TYR A 360 9.34 2.78 24.48
C TYR A 360 8.15 3.71 24.83
N PRO A 361 8.12 4.37 26.02
CA PRO A 361 7.04 5.31 26.34
C PRO A 361 7.02 6.57 25.46
N ILE A 362 8.14 6.88 24.79
CA ILE A 362 8.20 8.01 23.84
C ILE A 362 7.52 7.58 22.55
N ILE A 363 7.89 6.43 21.98
CA ILE A 363 7.31 5.87 20.76
C ILE A 363 5.82 5.57 20.95
N ASP A 364 5.41 5.07 22.12
CA ASP A 364 4.01 4.89 22.50
C ASP A 364 3.17 6.16 22.27
N LYS A 365 3.70 7.33 22.64
CA LYS A 365 3.01 8.61 22.42
C LYS A 365 2.87 8.95 20.95
N PHE A 366 3.84 8.60 20.11
CA PHE A 366 3.72 8.79 18.67
C PHE A 366 2.68 7.84 18.06
N ILE A 367 2.61 6.60 18.53
CA ILE A 367 1.58 5.64 18.14
C ILE A 367 0.20 6.19 18.55
N GLU A 368 0.02 6.58 19.81
CA GLU A 368 -1.23 7.17 20.34
C GLU A 368 -1.68 8.38 19.51
N LYS A 369 -0.75 9.28 19.14
CA LYS A 369 -1.04 10.45 18.29
C LYS A 369 -1.39 10.10 16.84
N SER A 370 -1.02 8.91 16.38
CA SER A 370 -1.30 8.44 15.03
C SER A 370 -2.68 7.76 14.92
N LEU A 371 -3.22 7.22 16.03
CA LEU A 371 -4.46 6.42 16.02
C LEU A 371 -5.64 7.12 15.34
N PRO A 372 -5.97 8.41 15.62
CA PRO A 372 -7.12 9.04 14.98
C PRO A 372 -6.96 9.19 13.47
N ALA A 373 -5.76 9.52 12.99
CA ALA A 373 -5.50 9.66 11.56
C ALA A 373 -5.53 8.30 10.85
N TRP A 374 -4.97 7.27 11.47
CA TRP A 374 -5.01 5.91 10.94
C TRP A 374 -6.43 5.34 10.89
N ASP A 375 -7.25 5.53 11.92
CA ASP A 375 -8.63 5.06 11.93
C ASP A 375 -9.48 5.73 10.84
N ILE A 376 -9.25 7.03 10.58
CA ILE A 376 -9.89 7.75 9.48
C ILE A 376 -9.46 7.19 8.13
N ILE A 377 -8.14 6.99 7.92
CA ILE A 377 -7.60 6.45 6.67
C ILE A 377 -8.13 5.04 6.42
N TYR A 378 -8.17 4.21 7.47
CA TYR A 378 -8.63 2.83 7.38
C TYR A 378 -10.08 2.73 6.90
N ASN A 379 -10.94 3.67 7.30
CA ASN A 379 -12.36 3.70 6.92
C ASN A 379 -12.68 4.67 5.78
N TRP A 380 -11.67 5.24 5.11
CA TRP A 380 -11.86 6.41 4.24
C TRP A 380 -12.75 6.12 3.04
N GLU A 381 -12.45 5.05 2.31
CA GLU A 381 -13.14 4.71 1.07
C GLU A 381 -14.64 4.54 1.28
N GLU A 382 -15.02 3.79 2.31
CA GLU A 382 -16.43 3.52 2.62
C GLU A 382 -17.17 4.74 3.19
N SER A 383 -16.50 5.54 4.02
CA SER A 383 -17.17 6.57 4.83
C SER A 383 -17.05 7.99 4.27
N PHE A 384 -15.92 8.31 3.63
CA PHE A 384 -15.52 9.69 3.33
C PHE A 384 -15.16 9.93 1.87
N SER A 385 -15.13 8.88 1.03
CA SER A 385 -14.83 9.00 -0.40
C SER A 385 -15.71 10.05 -1.07
N VAL A 386 -15.11 10.93 -1.87
CA VAL A 386 -15.79 12.02 -2.56
C VAL A 386 -15.16 12.25 -3.92
N GLN A 387 -15.95 12.65 -4.91
CA GLN A 387 -15.46 13.16 -6.18
C GLN A 387 -16.15 14.48 -6.44
N ARG A 388 -15.37 15.57 -6.58
CA ARG A 388 -15.93 16.94 -6.69
C ARG A 388 -16.50 17.19 -8.07
N LEU A 389 -15.83 16.66 -9.09
CA LEU A 389 -16.20 16.85 -10.48
C LEU A 389 -16.35 15.49 -11.16
N THR A 390 -17.46 15.30 -11.86
CA THR A 390 -17.75 14.10 -12.65
C THR A 390 -18.22 14.52 -14.04
N THR A 391 -17.97 13.67 -15.02
CA THR A 391 -18.50 13.81 -16.38
C THR A 391 -18.54 12.41 -17.00
N ASP A 392 -19.61 12.15 -17.74
CA ASP A 392 -19.82 10.98 -18.58
C ASP A 392 -19.61 11.32 -20.07
N GLU A 393 -19.32 12.57 -20.40
CA GLU A 393 -19.07 13.04 -21.77
C GLU A 393 -17.65 13.60 -21.90
N ALA A 394 -16.96 13.23 -22.97
CA ALA A 394 -15.70 13.83 -23.40
C ALA A 394 -15.82 14.39 -24.82
N GLU A 395 -16.23 15.66 -24.87
CA GLU A 395 -16.48 16.41 -26.10
C GLU A 395 -15.83 17.80 -26.03
N TYR A 396 -15.68 18.42 -27.19
CA TYR A 396 -15.38 19.86 -27.27
C TYR A 396 -16.66 20.69 -27.08
N ASP A 397 -16.50 21.92 -26.62
CA ASP A 397 -17.55 22.93 -26.77
C ASP A 397 -17.89 23.13 -28.26
N GLU A 398 -19.00 23.81 -28.54
CA GLU A 398 -19.42 24.13 -29.92
C GLU A 398 -18.25 24.68 -30.74
N CYS A 399 -18.00 24.06 -31.91
CA CYS A 399 -16.87 24.42 -32.76
C CYS A 399 -16.90 25.93 -33.07
N PRO A 400 -15.85 26.69 -32.73
CA PRO A 400 -15.81 28.14 -32.95
C PRO A 400 -15.64 28.51 -34.44
N CYS A 401 -15.36 27.55 -35.31
CA CYS A 401 -15.13 27.75 -36.74
C CYS A 401 -15.93 26.76 -37.61
N PRO A 402 -17.27 26.79 -37.54
CA PRO A 402 -18.13 25.85 -38.28
C PRO A 402 -17.85 25.92 -39.79
N ASP A 403 -17.61 27.11 -40.36
CA ASP A 403 -17.30 27.27 -41.78
C ASP A 403 -16.04 26.52 -42.24
N LEU A 404 -15.08 26.28 -41.33
CA LEU A 404 -13.83 25.54 -41.64
C LEU A 404 -13.98 24.04 -41.39
N CYS A 405 -14.89 23.65 -40.50
CA CYS A 405 -15.00 22.29 -39.97
C CYS A 405 -16.23 21.52 -40.49
N ASP A 406 -17.24 22.22 -41.01
CA ASP A 406 -18.49 21.69 -41.58
C ASP A 406 -18.35 21.47 -43.10
N ILE A 407 -17.27 20.81 -43.51
CA ILE A 407 -17.04 20.38 -44.89
C ILE A 407 -17.43 18.90 -44.98
N GLU A 408 -18.28 18.55 -45.96
CA GLU A 408 -18.69 17.17 -46.25
C GLU A 408 -17.54 16.34 -46.86
N ASP A 409 -16.46 16.15 -46.12
CA ASP A 409 -15.30 15.33 -46.50
C ASP A 409 -15.04 14.18 -45.51
N GLY A 410 -15.89 14.03 -44.48
CA GLY A 410 -15.84 12.96 -43.50
C GLY A 410 -14.80 13.14 -42.37
N TYR A 411 -14.01 14.21 -42.36
CA TYR A 411 -12.94 14.40 -41.36
C TYR A 411 -13.33 15.31 -40.17
N GLY A 412 -14.45 16.02 -40.25
CA GLY A 412 -14.98 16.84 -39.16
C GLY A 412 -14.01 17.92 -38.63
N CYS A 413 -14.16 18.24 -37.35
CA CYS A 413 -13.45 19.32 -36.65
C CYS A 413 -12.09 18.88 -36.08
N THR A 414 -10.99 19.19 -36.77
CA THR A 414 -9.63 18.69 -36.43
C THR A 414 -8.55 19.79 -36.49
N PRO A 415 -7.36 19.58 -35.84
CA PRO A 415 -6.26 20.55 -35.87
C PRO A 415 -5.80 20.98 -37.27
N TRP A 416 -5.86 20.05 -38.24
CA TRP A 416 -5.49 20.29 -39.63
C TRP A 416 -6.37 21.34 -40.34
N ARG A 417 -7.53 21.70 -39.77
CA ARG A 417 -8.39 22.77 -40.29
C ARG A 417 -7.84 24.17 -40.04
N ARG A 418 -6.69 24.32 -39.35
CA ARG A 418 -6.06 25.62 -39.12
C ARG A 418 -5.87 26.37 -40.45
N PRO A 419 -6.29 27.64 -40.54
CA PRO A 419 -5.95 28.49 -41.67
C PRO A 419 -4.43 28.59 -41.88
N ILE A 420 -4.00 28.40 -43.13
CA ILE A 420 -2.59 28.45 -43.52
C ILE A 420 -2.13 29.92 -43.58
N GLY A 421 -0.96 30.23 -43.03
CA GLY A 421 -0.36 31.57 -43.13
C GLY A 421 0.09 31.92 -44.56
N GLU A 422 0.21 33.20 -44.87
CA GLU A 422 0.57 33.67 -46.22
C GLU A 422 1.93 33.15 -46.73
N ASP A 423 2.87 32.86 -45.82
CA ASP A 423 4.22 32.37 -46.12
C ASP A 423 4.35 30.84 -45.99
N GLU A 424 3.25 30.14 -45.72
CA GLU A 424 3.22 28.69 -45.51
C GLU A 424 2.81 27.95 -46.80
N GLU A 425 3.49 26.84 -47.12
CA GLU A 425 3.14 26.04 -48.31
C GLU A 425 1.69 25.54 -48.24
N PRO A 426 0.94 25.54 -49.35
CA PRO A 426 -0.41 24.97 -49.38
C PRO A 426 -0.45 23.55 -48.80
N ARG A 427 -1.53 23.20 -48.10
CA ARG A 427 -1.74 21.83 -47.57
C ARG A 427 -1.84 20.79 -48.69
N TYR A 428 -2.11 21.23 -49.90
CA TYR A 428 -2.39 20.42 -51.06
C TYR A 428 -1.66 21.00 -52.27
N ASP A 429 -0.99 20.14 -53.04
CA ASP A 429 -0.57 20.51 -54.38
C ASP A 429 -1.81 20.63 -55.27
N VAL A 430 -2.09 21.84 -55.74
CA VAL A 430 -3.31 22.16 -56.49
C VAL A 430 -3.35 21.38 -57.81
N GLU A 431 -2.19 21.06 -58.40
CA GLU A 431 -2.10 20.31 -59.66
C GLU A 431 -2.54 18.84 -59.49
N SER A 432 -2.11 18.18 -58.41
CA SER A 432 -2.50 16.81 -58.07
C SER A 432 -4.00 16.66 -57.77
N TRP A 433 -4.62 17.66 -57.14
CA TRP A 433 -6.06 17.65 -56.82
C TRP A 433 -6.95 17.86 -58.05
N GLU A 434 -6.51 18.69 -58.99
CA GLU A 434 -7.22 18.90 -60.24
C GLU A 434 -7.10 17.68 -61.18
N GLU A 435 -5.93 17.02 -61.21
CA GLU A 435 -5.72 15.78 -61.97
C GLU A 435 -6.57 14.62 -61.43
N MET A 436 -6.59 14.36 -60.13
CA MET A 436 -7.42 13.30 -59.54
C MET A 436 -8.92 13.54 -59.75
N ARG A 437 -9.37 14.79 -59.65
CA ARG A 437 -10.77 15.14 -59.93
C ARG A 437 -11.10 14.96 -61.41
N ALA A 438 -10.15 15.20 -62.31
CA ALA A 438 -10.30 14.95 -63.73
C ALA A 438 -10.33 13.45 -64.06
N GLU A 439 -9.47 12.64 -63.43
CA GLU A 439 -9.44 11.17 -63.60
C GLU A 439 -10.72 10.51 -63.06
N ALA A 440 -11.18 10.88 -61.87
CA ALA A 440 -12.44 10.39 -61.30
C ALA A 440 -13.66 10.78 -62.15
N ALA A 441 -13.62 11.96 -62.80
CA ALA A 441 -14.66 12.41 -63.72
C ALA A 441 -14.63 11.68 -65.08
N GLU A 442 -13.50 11.10 -65.49
CA GLU A 442 -13.40 10.27 -66.70
C GLU A 442 -13.89 8.82 -66.46
N ASP A 443 -13.67 8.26 -65.27
CA ASP A 443 -13.98 6.85 -64.97
C ASP A 443 -15.33 6.62 -64.24
N ASP A 444 -16.13 7.66 -64.02
CA ASP A 444 -17.49 7.61 -63.41
C ASP A 444 -17.49 6.92 -62.02
N TYR A 445 -16.37 7.05 -61.29
CA TYR A 445 -16.18 6.54 -59.94
C TYR A 445 -15.95 7.72 -58.97
N GLU A 446 -16.45 7.60 -57.75
CA GLU A 446 -16.22 8.61 -56.71
C GLU A 446 -14.75 8.56 -56.28
N PRO A 447 -14.00 9.69 -56.21
CA PRO A 447 -12.60 9.67 -55.81
C PRO A 447 -12.43 8.87 -54.50
N ASP A 448 -11.49 7.93 -54.45
CA ASP A 448 -11.24 7.20 -53.20
C ASP A 448 -10.56 8.14 -52.19
N TYR A 449 -11.39 8.82 -51.40
CA TYR A 449 -10.96 9.74 -50.34
C TYR A 449 -10.05 9.04 -49.30
N CYS A 450 -10.10 7.70 -49.20
CA CYS A 450 -9.27 6.91 -48.29
C CYS A 450 -7.82 6.77 -48.77
N GLU A 451 -7.55 6.72 -50.09
CA GLU A 451 -6.20 6.60 -50.65
C GLU A 451 -5.40 7.90 -50.48
N LEU A 452 -6.08 9.03 -50.66
CA LEU A 452 -5.62 10.36 -50.26
C LEU A 452 -5.34 10.41 -48.74
N GLY A 453 -6.12 9.71 -47.91
CA GLY A 453 -5.91 9.50 -46.46
C GLY A 453 -4.54 8.91 -46.07
N ALA A 454 -4.01 8.01 -46.89
CA ALA A 454 -2.79 7.25 -46.58
C ALA A 454 -1.49 8.03 -46.91
N GLU A 455 -1.46 8.83 -47.99
CA GLU A 455 -0.37 9.78 -48.25
C GLU A 455 -0.40 10.98 -47.27
N LYS A 456 -1.61 11.37 -46.81
CA LYS A 456 -1.88 12.47 -45.86
C LYS A 456 -1.32 12.26 -44.45
N GLU A 457 -1.30 11.02 -43.95
CA GLU A 457 -0.71 10.74 -42.64
C GLU A 457 0.82 10.92 -42.68
N GLU A 458 1.47 10.59 -43.79
CA GLU A 458 2.92 10.72 -43.94
C GLU A 458 3.40 12.19 -44.00
N ASP A 459 2.66 13.11 -44.63
CA ASP A 459 3.05 14.53 -44.69
C ASP A 459 2.80 15.28 -43.36
N TYR A 460 1.65 15.03 -42.71
CA TYR A 460 1.43 15.48 -41.33
C TYR A 460 2.50 14.93 -40.38
N LYS A 461 2.97 13.69 -40.61
CA LYS A 461 4.10 13.06 -39.91
C LYS A 461 5.47 13.68 -40.26
N ARG A 462 5.67 14.25 -41.46
CA ARG A 462 6.97 14.76 -41.96
C ARG A 462 7.25 16.24 -41.62
N ASN A 463 6.24 17.09 -41.39
CA ASN A 463 6.44 18.50 -41.02
C ASN A 463 6.07 18.81 -39.55
N PRO A 464 7.00 18.64 -38.59
CA PRO A 464 6.72 18.85 -37.17
C PRO A 464 6.42 20.32 -36.83
N VAL A 465 6.93 21.29 -37.60
CA VAL A 465 6.68 22.72 -37.37
C VAL A 465 5.22 23.05 -37.66
N ARG A 466 4.68 22.59 -38.80
CA ARG A 466 3.26 22.76 -39.13
C ARG A 466 2.35 22.09 -38.10
N ARG A 467 2.66 20.85 -37.73
CA ARG A 467 1.88 20.11 -36.71
C ARG A 467 1.79 20.88 -35.40
N ASN A 468 2.92 21.40 -34.91
CA ASN A 468 2.93 22.20 -33.69
C ASN A 468 2.05 23.45 -33.80
N LEU A 469 2.00 24.10 -34.97
CA LEU A 469 1.13 25.26 -35.20
C LEU A 469 -0.35 24.86 -35.26
N ASP A 470 -0.67 23.78 -35.96
CA ASP A 470 -2.03 23.22 -36.08
C ASP A 470 -2.56 22.82 -34.69
N ASP A 471 -1.78 22.06 -33.92
CA ASP A 471 -2.11 21.63 -32.57
C ASP A 471 -2.23 22.83 -31.61
N ALA A 472 -1.34 23.82 -31.69
CA ALA A 472 -1.41 25.04 -30.87
C ALA A 472 -2.63 25.91 -31.20
N TRP A 473 -2.99 26.02 -32.48
CA TRP A 473 -4.21 26.69 -32.90
C TRP A 473 -5.44 25.97 -32.38
N PHE A 474 -5.50 24.65 -32.55
CA PHE A 474 -6.63 23.85 -32.09
C PHE A 474 -6.77 23.92 -30.57
N ALA A 475 -5.65 23.82 -29.83
CA ALA A 475 -5.63 23.99 -28.39
C ALA A 475 -6.10 25.36 -27.89
N SER A 476 -5.84 26.44 -28.64
CA SER A 476 -6.23 27.80 -28.27
C SER A 476 -7.65 28.19 -28.71
N THR A 477 -8.25 27.44 -29.64
CA THR A 477 -9.58 27.73 -30.18
C THR A 477 -10.65 26.75 -29.69
N HIS A 478 -10.31 25.47 -29.53
CA HIS A 478 -11.25 24.42 -29.17
C HIS A 478 -11.08 24.04 -27.69
N SER A 479 -11.99 24.53 -26.86
CA SER A 479 -12.07 24.22 -25.43
C SER A 479 -12.81 22.91 -25.20
N ALA A 480 -12.25 22.05 -24.34
CA ALA A 480 -12.96 20.83 -23.93
C ALA A 480 -14.10 21.22 -22.97
N LYS A 481 -15.23 20.51 -23.08
CA LYS A 481 -16.40 20.72 -22.22
C LYS A 481 -16.11 20.17 -20.82
N LEU A 482 -15.61 21.02 -19.94
CA LEU A 482 -15.22 20.68 -18.58
C LEU A 482 -16.35 21.02 -17.59
N PRO A 483 -16.68 20.14 -16.62
CA PRO A 483 -17.67 20.46 -15.59
C PRO A 483 -17.17 21.61 -14.70
N ASP A 484 -18.07 22.53 -14.37
CA ASP A 484 -17.80 23.64 -13.44
C ASP A 484 -17.95 23.17 -11.99
N ALA A 485 -17.12 23.71 -11.10
CA ALA A 485 -17.25 23.46 -9.67
C ALA A 485 -18.42 24.23 -9.08
N ASP A 486 -19.22 23.59 -8.22
CA ASP A 486 -20.27 24.24 -7.43
C ASP A 486 -19.70 24.73 -6.08
N PRO A 487 -19.58 26.06 -5.84
CA PRO A 487 -19.08 26.58 -4.56
C PRO A 487 -20.03 26.35 -3.39
N SER A 488 -21.30 26.03 -3.67
CA SER A 488 -22.36 25.81 -2.69
C SER A 488 -22.57 24.34 -2.34
N ALA A 489 -21.87 23.43 -3.04
CA ALA A 489 -21.92 22.00 -2.77
C ALA A 489 -21.42 21.71 -1.34
N LYS A 490 -22.33 21.18 -0.53
CA LYS A 490 -22.04 20.87 0.89
C LYS A 490 -21.27 19.57 1.06
N ASP A 491 -21.29 18.71 0.03
CA ASP A 491 -20.81 17.34 0.10
C ASP A 491 -19.35 17.19 -0.36
N HIS A 492 -18.68 18.29 -0.74
CA HIS A 492 -17.24 18.30 -1.08
C HIS A 492 -16.34 17.96 0.13
N VAL A 493 -16.84 18.10 1.37
CA VAL A 493 -16.15 17.70 2.59
C VAL A 493 -17.07 16.79 3.39
N ARG A 494 -16.87 15.48 3.27
CA ARG A 494 -17.70 14.49 3.98
C ARG A 494 -17.30 14.34 5.44
N ILE A 495 -16.00 14.27 5.71
CA ILE A 495 -15.47 14.13 7.07
C ILE A 495 -15.81 15.34 7.95
N GLN A 496 -16.33 15.04 9.14
CA GLN A 496 -16.67 16.00 10.18
C GLN A 496 -15.79 15.83 11.42
N PRO A 497 -15.68 16.85 12.28
CA PRO A 497 -14.93 16.74 13.53
C PRO A 497 -15.42 15.61 14.46
N SER A 498 -16.69 15.22 14.37
CA SER A 498 -17.27 14.12 15.14
C SER A 498 -16.78 12.74 14.73
N ASP A 499 -16.27 12.61 13.50
CA ASP A 499 -15.83 11.33 12.95
C ASP A 499 -14.41 11.00 13.42
N VAL A 500 -13.66 12.01 13.89
CA VAL A 500 -12.34 11.83 14.49
C VAL A 500 -12.49 11.26 15.89
N LYS A 501 -12.37 9.93 15.97
CA LYS A 501 -12.49 9.19 17.23
C LYS A 501 -11.37 9.54 18.20
N SER A 502 -11.71 9.52 19.49
CA SER A 502 -10.74 9.56 20.59
C SER A 502 -10.50 8.19 21.23
N SER A 503 -11.34 7.20 20.93
CA SER A 503 -11.28 5.82 21.43
C SER A 503 -12.11 4.89 20.54
N GLY A 504 -12.12 3.58 20.80
CA GLY A 504 -12.83 2.61 19.96
C GLY A 504 -12.29 2.47 18.53
N PHE A 505 -10.98 2.66 18.35
CA PHE A 505 -10.33 2.58 17.04
C PHE A 505 -10.45 1.19 16.41
N PHE A 506 -10.48 1.13 15.08
CA PHE A 506 -10.52 -0.07 14.27
C PHE A 506 -11.61 -1.05 14.74
N ASN A 507 -12.84 -0.57 14.82
CA ASN A 507 -14.01 -1.33 15.28
C ASN A 507 -13.86 -1.93 16.69
N ASN A 508 -13.31 -1.13 17.63
CA ASN A 508 -12.99 -1.52 19.00
C ASN A 508 -11.97 -2.67 19.10
N SER A 509 -11.01 -2.72 18.18
CA SER A 509 -9.90 -3.66 18.30
C SER A 509 -9.14 -3.45 19.61
N SER A 510 -8.84 -4.53 20.31
CA SER A 510 -8.02 -4.51 21.53
C SER A 510 -6.51 -4.48 21.26
N GLN A 511 -6.10 -4.73 20.02
CA GLN A 511 -4.69 -4.82 19.65
C GLN A 511 -4.46 -4.44 18.19
N ILE A 512 -3.37 -3.72 17.92
CA ILE A 512 -2.84 -3.49 16.57
C ILE A 512 -1.37 -3.90 16.51
N GLN A 513 -0.81 -3.87 15.31
CA GLN A 513 0.59 -4.19 15.05
C GLN A 513 1.26 -3.03 14.33
N VAL A 514 2.43 -2.62 14.82
CA VAL A 514 3.16 -1.46 14.29
C VAL A 514 4.61 -1.83 14.01
N ILE A 515 5.09 -1.54 12.80
CA ILE A 515 6.51 -1.61 12.46
C ILE A 515 7.12 -0.23 12.67
N VAL A 516 8.25 -0.17 13.38
CA VAL A 516 8.91 1.09 13.74
C VAL A 516 10.21 1.24 12.95
N LYS A 517 10.41 2.43 12.38
CA LYS A 517 11.66 2.81 11.71
C LYS A 517 12.09 4.21 12.12
N LEU A 518 13.36 4.36 12.49
CA LEU A 518 14.02 5.63 12.79
C LEU A 518 15.22 5.78 11.86
N ALA A 519 15.24 6.86 11.09
CA ALA A 519 16.32 7.13 10.16
C ALA A 519 16.62 8.64 10.09
N ASN A 520 17.90 8.95 9.94
CA ASN A 520 18.40 10.30 9.76
C ASN A 520 19.05 10.44 8.38
N ILE A 521 18.74 11.52 7.67
CA ILE A 521 19.45 11.91 6.45
C ILE A 521 20.41 13.04 6.82
N HIS A 522 21.69 12.87 6.52
CA HIS A 522 22.76 13.83 6.75
C HIS A 522 23.34 14.32 5.41
N LEU A 523 23.49 15.63 5.30
CA LEU A 523 24.17 16.30 4.20
C LEU A 523 25.39 17.03 4.74
N THR A 524 26.51 16.95 4.02
CA THR A 524 27.73 17.68 4.32
C THR A 524 28.11 18.58 3.14
N PRO A 525 28.98 19.59 3.33
CA PRO A 525 29.48 20.39 2.21
C PRO A 525 30.08 19.55 1.06
N GLU A 526 30.66 18.37 1.37
CA GLU A 526 31.21 17.43 0.41
C GLU A 526 30.15 16.56 -0.28
N LYS A 527 29.03 16.28 0.41
CA LYS A 527 27.88 15.52 -0.10
C LYS A 527 26.59 16.36 0.08
N PRO A 528 26.43 17.48 -0.66
CA PRO A 528 25.46 18.52 -0.32
C PRO A 528 24.04 18.27 -0.85
N VAL A 529 23.82 17.19 -1.59
CA VAL A 529 22.56 16.86 -2.28
C VAL A 529 22.12 15.45 -1.92
N TYR A 530 20.85 15.28 -1.59
CA TYR A 530 20.17 13.99 -1.52
C TYR A 530 19.27 13.84 -2.74
N ASN A 531 19.45 12.79 -3.54
CA ASN A 531 18.84 12.66 -4.87
C ASN A 531 17.34 12.30 -4.86
N GLY A 532 16.76 12.04 -3.70
CA GLY A 532 15.38 11.55 -3.58
C GLY A 532 15.29 10.04 -3.47
N GLY A 533 14.05 9.53 -3.39
CA GLY A 533 13.75 8.10 -3.32
C GLY A 533 13.46 7.48 -4.69
N SER A 534 12.90 6.28 -4.70
CA SER A 534 12.15 5.75 -5.85
C SER A 534 10.66 5.76 -5.51
N TRP A 535 9.78 5.64 -6.52
CA TRP A 535 8.37 5.36 -6.27
C TRP A 535 8.22 3.98 -5.60
N HIS A 536 7.41 3.90 -4.55
CA HIS A 536 7.11 2.64 -3.87
C HIS A 536 5.90 2.74 -2.94
N THR A 537 5.35 1.58 -2.59
CA THR A 537 4.58 1.36 -1.35
C THR A 537 5.48 0.78 -0.26
N GLU A 538 4.99 0.77 0.98
CA GLU A 538 5.70 0.21 2.11
C GLU A 538 5.48 -1.30 2.22
N GLY A 539 6.59 -2.01 2.42
CA GLY A 539 6.59 -3.46 2.63
C GLY A 539 6.30 -4.31 1.39
N LEU A 540 6.01 -5.59 1.64
CA LEU A 540 5.46 -6.55 0.67
C LEU A 540 4.11 -7.06 1.19
N LEU A 541 3.37 -7.82 0.38
CA LEU A 541 2.02 -8.27 0.74
C LEU A 541 1.98 -9.07 2.05
N ASN A 542 3.00 -9.89 2.35
CA ASN A 542 3.06 -10.68 3.59
C ASN A 542 3.26 -9.84 4.87
N GLU A 543 3.44 -8.53 4.73
CA GLU A 543 3.56 -7.60 5.86
C GLU A 543 2.27 -6.82 6.11
N HIS A 544 1.28 -6.92 5.20
CA HIS A 544 -0.06 -6.34 5.32
C HIS A 544 -0.06 -4.88 5.84
N ILE A 545 0.88 -4.05 5.37
CA ILE A 545 0.95 -2.64 5.77
C ILE A 545 -0.18 -1.88 5.08
N VAL A 546 -1.01 -1.19 5.87
CA VAL A 546 -2.20 -0.47 5.39
C VAL A 546 -2.04 1.04 5.42
N SER A 547 -1.24 1.57 6.35
CA SER A 547 -1.00 3.00 6.44
C SER A 547 0.34 3.33 7.08
N THR A 548 0.91 4.45 6.67
CA THR A 548 2.19 4.99 7.15
C THR A 548 1.96 6.31 7.87
N ALA A 549 2.61 6.47 9.03
CA ALA A 549 2.75 7.76 9.71
C ALA A 549 4.22 8.19 9.70
N LEU A 550 4.49 9.40 9.19
CA LEU A 550 5.82 10.01 9.17
C LEU A 550 5.85 11.25 10.05
N TYR A 551 6.80 11.29 10.98
CA TYR A 551 7.06 12.42 11.87
C TYR A 551 8.44 13.02 11.57
N TYR A 552 8.45 14.26 11.09
CA TYR A 552 9.68 15.03 10.83
C TYR A 552 10.11 15.77 12.10
N TYR A 553 10.76 15.06 13.01
CA TYR A 553 11.00 15.55 14.37
C TYR A 553 12.18 16.50 14.52
N ASP A 554 13.06 16.56 13.52
CA ASP A 554 14.18 17.49 13.49
C ASP A 554 14.66 17.69 12.05
N SER A 555 14.83 18.92 11.59
CA SER A 555 15.41 19.22 10.28
C SER A 555 16.09 20.57 10.32
N GLU A 556 17.33 20.63 9.85
CA GLU A 556 18.17 21.81 9.91
C GLU A 556 19.00 21.96 8.64
N ASN A 557 19.14 23.21 8.18
CA ASN A 557 20.01 23.60 7.06
C ASN A 557 19.78 22.82 5.74
N ILE A 558 18.52 22.51 5.42
CA ILE A 558 18.13 21.89 4.15
C ILE A 558 17.10 22.76 3.42
N THR A 559 17.05 22.65 2.10
CA THR A 559 15.96 23.20 1.29
C THR A 559 14.67 22.45 1.54
N ASP A 560 13.54 23.05 1.13
CA ASP A 560 12.24 22.37 1.14
C ASP A 560 12.31 21.03 0.38
N CYS A 561 11.54 20.07 0.88
CA CYS A 561 11.39 18.74 0.33
C CYS A 561 9.93 18.33 0.40
N THR A 562 9.47 17.54 -0.56
CA THR A 562 8.12 17.02 -0.63
C THR A 562 8.08 15.50 -0.57
N LEU A 563 6.92 14.99 -0.16
CA LEU A 563 6.51 13.61 -0.38
C LEU A 563 5.47 13.63 -1.49
N ASP A 564 5.83 13.06 -2.63
CA ASP A 564 4.99 13.00 -3.83
C ASP A 564 4.15 11.72 -3.80
N PHE A 565 2.93 11.78 -4.31
CA PHE A 565 1.96 10.68 -4.29
C PHE A 565 1.36 10.43 -5.67
N ARG A 566 1.23 9.15 -6.03
CA ARG A 566 0.52 8.67 -7.22
C ARG A 566 -0.26 7.40 -6.91
N THR A 567 -1.30 7.12 -7.69
CA THR A 567 -2.04 5.85 -7.58
C THR A 567 -2.63 5.41 -8.92
N CYS A 568 -3.10 4.17 -8.99
CA CYS A 568 -3.74 3.61 -10.18
C CYS A 568 -5.14 4.19 -10.35
N ALA A 569 -5.41 4.82 -11.48
CA ALA A 569 -6.74 5.26 -11.86
C ALA A 569 -7.59 4.09 -12.38
N ASP A 570 -8.90 4.18 -12.19
CA ASP A 570 -9.87 3.19 -12.65
C ASP A 570 -10.13 3.37 -14.15
N LYS A 571 -9.38 2.61 -14.93
CA LYS A 571 -9.47 2.62 -16.39
C LYS A 571 -10.75 1.95 -16.86
N GLU A 572 -11.10 0.82 -16.25
CA GLU A 572 -12.24 0.00 -16.64
C GLU A 572 -13.55 0.77 -16.42
N ASP A 573 -13.71 1.41 -15.26
CA ASP A 573 -14.87 2.26 -14.96
C ASP A 573 -14.96 3.44 -15.93
N LEU A 574 -13.85 4.17 -16.14
CA LEU A 574 -13.84 5.29 -17.07
C LEU A 574 -14.20 4.85 -18.50
N ALA A 575 -13.59 3.77 -18.99
CA ALA A 575 -13.81 3.30 -20.36
C ALA A 575 -15.23 2.74 -20.58
N ALA A 576 -15.91 2.27 -19.52
CA ALA A 576 -17.26 1.76 -19.60
C ALA A 576 -18.31 2.88 -19.65
N GLU A 577 -18.09 3.97 -18.93
CA GLU A 577 -19.09 5.03 -18.73
C GLU A 577 -18.90 6.24 -19.67
N ILE A 578 -17.69 6.48 -20.18
CA ILE A 578 -17.40 7.68 -20.97
C ILE A 578 -17.95 7.62 -22.40
N SER A 579 -18.76 8.60 -22.75
CA SER A 579 -19.22 8.89 -24.11
C SER A 579 -18.26 9.86 -24.79
N TYR A 580 -17.79 9.51 -25.99
CA TYR A 580 -16.92 10.34 -26.80
C TYR A 580 -17.11 10.03 -28.29
N GLU A 581 -16.77 10.98 -29.15
CA GLU A 581 -16.89 10.82 -30.61
C GLU A 581 -15.90 9.76 -31.13
N GLN A 582 -16.35 8.92 -32.08
CA GLN A 582 -15.52 7.87 -32.66
C GLN A 582 -14.23 8.48 -33.26
N TYR A 583 -13.08 7.84 -33.03
CA TYR A 583 -11.75 8.32 -33.43
C TYR A 583 -11.27 9.63 -32.76
N ARG A 584 -12.00 10.16 -31.77
CA ARG A 584 -11.67 11.42 -31.06
C ARG A 584 -11.40 11.18 -29.59
N HIS A 585 -10.14 10.90 -29.28
CA HIS A 585 -9.67 10.70 -27.90
C HIS A 585 -9.05 11.96 -27.27
N ASP A 586 -8.81 13.00 -28.07
CA ASP A 586 -8.20 14.26 -27.65
C ASP A 586 -9.00 15.03 -26.58
N PRO A 587 -10.35 15.01 -26.52
CA PRO A 587 -11.09 15.58 -25.39
C PRO A 587 -10.81 14.84 -24.08
N ILE A 588 -10.60 13.52 -24.12
CA ILE A 588 -10.40 12.70 -22.92
C ILE A 588 -9.12 13.14 -22.18
N GLU A 589 -8.00 13.31 -22.90
CA GLU A 589 -6.73 13.83 -22.31
C GLU A 589 -6.82 15.27 -21.79
N ARG A 590 -7.77 16.06 -22.31
CA ARG A 590 -7.97 17.44 -21.86
C ARG A 590 -8.88 17.53 -20.65
N ILE A 591 -9.79 16.57 -20.49
CA ILE A 591 -10.77 16.53 -19.41
C ILE A 591 -10.22 15.81 -18.19
N PHE A 592 -9.57 14.66 -18.42
CA PHE A 592 -8.96 13.84 -17.40
C PHE A 592 -7.45 14.09 -17.35
N ASP A 593 -6.85 14.03 -16.16
CA ASP A 593 -5.40 14.16 -15.98
C ASP A 593 -4.71 12.84 -16.36
N ILE A 594 -4.85 12.45 -17.63
CA ILE A 594 -4.34 11.20 -18.20
C ILE A 594 -3.51 11.48 -19.45
N THR A 595 -2.74 10.48 -19.88
CA THR A 595 -2.04 10.49 -21.16
C THR A 595 -2.42 9.23 -21.91
N LEU A 596 -2.98 9.35 -23.11
CA LEU A 596 -3.32 8.25 -24.00
C LEU A 596 -2.08 7.43 -24.30
N ARG A 597 -2.23 6.10 -24.27
CA ARG A 597 -1.11 5.15 -24.37
C ARG A 597 0.00 5.39 -23.32
N GLY A 598 -0.29 6.20 -22.30
CA GLY A 598 0.54 6.40 -21.13
C GLY A 598 0.07 5.52 -19.97
N SER A 599 0.81 5.58 -18.88
CA SER A 599 0.52 4.80 -17.67
C SER A 599 -0.84 5.15 -17.07
N ILE A 600 -1.53 4.14 -16.52
CA ILE A 600 -2.73 4.33 -15.70
C ILE A 600 -2.46 4.94 -14.32
N PHE A 601 -1.18 5.18 -13.95
CA PHE A 601 -0.86 5.93 -12.75
C PHE A 601 -1.17 7.41 -12.93
N GLN A 602 -1.99 7.96 -12.04
CA GLN A 602 -2.19 9.40 -11.91
C GLN A 602 -1.34 9.94 -10.76
N ASP A 603 -0.50 10.92 -11.06
CA ASP A 603 0.13 11.74 -10.03
C ASP A 603 -0.96 12.55 -9.31
N ILE A 604 -1.10 12.38 -8.01
CA ILE A 604 -2.16 13.04 -7.23
C ILE A 604 -1.67 14.41 -6.75
N GLY A 605 -0.41 14.47 -6.32
CA GLY A 605 0.23 15.69 -5.84
C GLY A 605 1.28 15.43 -4.78
N SER A 606 1.69 16.47 -4.07
CA SER A 606 2.78 16.37 -3.09
C SER A 606 2.57 17.18 -1.83
N VAL A 607 3.08 16.69 -0.69
CA VAL A 607 3.00 17.34 0.62
C VAL A 607 4.38 17.83 1.04
N LEU A 608 4.49 19.09 1.49
CA LEU A 608 5.72 19.64 2.05
C LEU A 608 6.07 18.94 3.37
N THR A 609 7.30 18.45 3.52
CA THR A 609 7.77 17.66 4.66
C THR A 609 8.69 18.45 5.58
N LYS A 610 8.17 19.52 6.17
CA LYS A 610 8.93 20.40 7.08
C LYS A 610 9.03 19.84 8.51
N ALA A 611 10.01 20.31 9.28
CA ALA A 611 10.14 19.97 10.70
C ALA A 611 8.87 20.32 11.49
N GLY A 612 8.49 19.45 12.43
CA GLY A 612 7.27 19.60 13.23
C GLY A 612 5.99 19.11 12.56
N ARG A 613 6.06 18.61 11.32
CA ARG A 613 4.90 18.05 10.61
C ARG A 613 4.80 16.53 10.79
N ALA A 614 3.58 16.07 11.03
CA ALA A 614 3.18 14.67 10.88
C ALA A 614 2.41 14.49 9.57
N THR A 615 2.65 13.39 8.86
CA THR A 615 1.95 13.02 7.62
C THR A 615 1.49 11.57 7.70
N PHE A 616 0.25 11.31 7.31
CA PHE A 616 -0.39 9.99 7.33
C PHE A 616 -0.95 9.71 5.95
N PHE A 617 -0.74 8.52 5.42
CA PHE A 617 -1.24 8.13 4.11
C PHE A 617 -1.44 6.61 4.05
N PRO A 618 -2.40 6.12 3.25
CA PRO A 618 -2.61 4.69 3.08
C PRO A 618 -1.60 4.08 2.12
N ASN A 619 -1.41 2.77 2.25
CA ASN A 619 -0.52 2.00 1.39
C ASN A 619 -1.11 1.69 0.00
N VAL A 620 -2.25 2.31 -0.34
CA VAL A 620 -2.78 2.41 -1.72
C VAL A 620 -2.24 3.61 -2.50
N LEU A 621 -1.35 4.39 -1.89
CA LEU A 621 -0.63 5.46 -2.55
C LEU A 621 0.84 5.07 -2.70
N GLN A 622 1.31 4.97 -3.95
CA GLN A 622 2.74 4.99 -4.19
C GLN A 622 3.27 6.38 -3.84
N HIS A 623 4.41 6.42 -3.18
CA HIS A 623 5.02 7.67 -2.76
C HIS A 623 6.51 7.71 -3.05
N HIS A 624 7.03 8.93 -3.11
CA HIS A 624 8.42 9.22 -3.41
C HIS A 624 8.89 10.47 -2.66
N VAL A 625 10.10 10.44 -2.11
CA VAL A 625 10.71 11.60 -1.44
C VAL A 625 11.45 12.44 -2.47
N SER A 626 11.11 13.73 -2.58
CA SER A 626 11.77 14.63 -3.53
C SER A 626 13.26 14.84 -3.23
N GLN A 627 14.01 15.26 -4.24
CA GLN A 627 15.38 15.73 -4.08
C GLN A 627 15.43 16.96 -3.15
N PHE A 628 16.47 17.06 -2.33
CA PHE A 628 16.78 18.27 -1.55
C PHE A 628 18.30 18.44 -1.35
N ARG A 629 18.70 19.63 -0.90
CA ARG A 629 20.12 20.00 -0.72
C ARG A 629 20.33 20.89 0.50
N LEU A 630 21.59 21.16 0.84
CA LEU A 630 21.94 22.14 1.85
C LEU A 630 21.41 23.54 1.49
N ALA A 631 20.80 24.21 2.47
CA ALA A 631 20.37 25.61 2.31
C ALA A 631 21.56 26.58 2.37
N ASP A 632 22.44 26.39 3.36
CA ASP A 632 23.78 26.98 3.44
C ASP A 632 24.81 25.88 3.09
N PRO A 633 25.40 25.89 1.87
CA PRO A 633 26.33 24.86 1.43
C PRO A 633 27.62 24.75 2.25
N THR A 634 27.89 25.72 3.14
CA THR A 634 29.11 25.75 3.96
C THR A 634 28.98 25.00 5.29
N LYS A 635 27.75 24.60 5.67
CA LYS A 635 27.46 23.93 6.93
C LYS A 635 26.80 22.58 6.68
N PRO A 636 26.97 21.60 7.57
CA PRO A 636 26.18 20.38 7.51
C PRO A 636 24.70 20.68 7.73
N GLY A 637 23.85 19.75 7.31
CA GLY A 637 22.41 19.80 7.50
C GLY A 637 21.84 18.39 7.64
N HIS A 638 20.63 18.28 8.16
CA HIS A 638 20.00 16.99 8.40
C HIS A 638 18.49 17.03 8.34
N ARG A 639 17.91 15.84 8.20
CA ARG A 639 16.48 15.55 8.35
C ARG A 639 16.32 14.25 9.12
N LYS A 640 15.58 14.26 10.21
CA LYS A 640 15.35 13.09 11.06
C LYS A 640 13.89 12.70 11.04
N ILE A 641 13.63 11.40 10.90
CA ILE A 641 12.30 10.87 10.61
C ILE A 641 12.02 9.68 11.54
N LEU A 642 10.86 9.70 12.19
CA LEU A 642 10.23 8.51 12.74
C LEU A 642 9.13 8.08 11.78
N ALA A 643 9.22 6.86 11.29
CA ALA A 643 8.19 6.21 10.48
C ALA A 643 7.54 5.08 11.29
N LEU A 644 6.22 5.05 11.28
CA LEU A 644 5.41 4.00 11.87
C LEU A 644 4.53 3.42 10.76
N PHE A 645 4.56 2.10 10.60
CA PHE A 645 3.75 1.40 9.61
C PHE A 645 2.70 0.57 10.34
N LEU A 646 1.43 0.90 10.13
CA LEU A 646 0.30 0.14 10.65
C LEU A 646 0.13 -1.12 9.78
N VAL A 647 0.20 -2.28 10.43
CA VAL A 647 -0.23 -3.55 9.84
C VAL A 647 -1.74 -3.66 9.99
N ASP A 648 -2.41 -4.26 8.99
CA ASP A 648 -3.86 -4.43 8.97
C ASP A 648 -4.37 -5.04 10.29
N PRO A 649 -5.18 -4.32 11.07
CA PRO A 649 -5.79 -4.87 12.27
C PRO A 649 -6.63 -6.13 12.01
N ALA A 650 -7.16 -6.30 10.80
CA ALA A 650 -7.91 -7.49 10.39
C ALA A 650 -7.01 -8.70 10.12
N ILE A 651 -5.71 -8.50 9.88
CA ILE A 651 -4.77 -9.55 9.48
C ILE A 651 -3.51 -9.54 10.36
N PRO A 652 -3.58 -9.97 11.63
CA PRO A 652 -2.41 -10.03 12.50
C PRO A 652 -1.35 -11.01 11.97
N ILE A 653 -0.13 -10.51 11.74
CA ILE A 653 1.01 -11.28 11.24
C ILE A 653 1.97 -11.70 12.36
N ILE A 654 2.90 -12.60 12.03
CA ILE A 654 4.00 -13.00 12.92
C ILE A 654 4.75 -11.73 13.36
N SER A 655 4.81 -11.50 14.68
CA SER A 655 5.39 -10.30 15.27
C SER A 655 6.48 -10.65 16.27
N THR A 656 7.06 -9.62 16.90
CA THR A 656 8.01 -9.80 18.01
C THR A 656 7.39 -10.46 19.24
N SER A 657 6.06 -10.58 19.32
CA SER A 657 5.41 -11.39 20.35
C SER A 657 5.51 -12.90 20.07
N ASN A 658 5.86 -13.29 18.84
CA ASN A 658 6.01 -14.69 18.45
C ASN A 658 7.47 -15.08 18.22
N VAL A 659 8.32 -14.13 17.81
CA VAL A 659 9.73 -14.37 17.49
C VAL A 659 10.59 -13.89 18.66
N PRO A 660 11.37 -14.77 19.33
CA PRO A 660 12.34 -14.33 20.31
C PRO A 660 13.45 -13.47 19.69
N PRO A 661 14.10 -12.59 20.48
CA PRO A 661 15.17 -11.76 19.97
C PRO A 661 16.28 -12.57 19.29
N GLN A 662 16.59 -12.17 18.06
CA GLN A 662 17.52 -12.87 17.18
C GLN A 662 18.95 -12.30 17.25
N GLN A 663 19.11 -11.15 17.91
CA GLN A 663 20.33 -10.39 18.03
C GLN A 663 21.35 -11.10 18.92
N LYS A 664 22.46 -11.58 18.36
CA LYS A 664 23.51 -12.29 19.12
C LYS A 664 24.01 -11.50 20.33
N HIS A 665 24.19 -10.19 20.19
CA HIS A 665 24.69 -9.34 21.26
C HIS A 665 23.69 -9.15 22.42
N TRP A 666 22.39 -9.43 22.23
CA TRP A 666 21.40 -9.36 23.33
C TRP A 666 21.46 -10.60 24.23
N TRP A 667 22.00 -11.70 23.70
CA TRP A 667 22.08 -12.96 24.41
C TRP A 667 23.18 -12.92 25.46
N SER A 668 24.40 -12.51 25.09
CA SER A 668 25.59 -12.55 25.94
C SER A 668 25.40 -11.96 27.34
N SER A 669 24.53 -10.96 27.47
CA SER A 669 24.21 -10.25 28.71
C SER A 669 23.10 -10.89 29.55
N HIS A 670 22.23 -11.71 28.95
CA HIS A 670 20.94 -12.13 29.55
C HIS A 670 20.56 -13.59 29.35
N SER A 671 21.29 -14.34 28.53
CA SER A 671 21.07 -15.77 28.38
C SER A 671 21.55 -16.48 29.64
N GLY A 672 20.66 -16.55 30.63
CA GLY A 672 20.52 -17.74 31.45
C GLY A 672 20.13 -18.88 30.52
N LEU A 673 21.10 -19.43 29.79
CA LEU A 673 20.98 -20.72 29.14
C LEU A 673 20.71 -21.73 30.27
N ASN A 674 19.44 -21.85 30.64
CA ASN A 674 18.93 -22.84 31.56
C ASN A 674 18.98 -24.18 30.84
N SER A 675 20.18 -24.72 30.67
CA SER A 675 20.35 -26.16 30.79
C SER A 675 19.63 -26.56 32.09
N GLY A 676 18.84 -27.63 32.08
CA GLY A 676 18.11 -28.14 33.25
C GLY A 676 18.98 -28.52 34.47
N CYS A 677 20.23 -28.05 34.53
CA CYS A 677 21.25 -28.18 35.57
C CYS A 677 21.74 -26.83 36.16
N GLY A 678 21.16 -25.68 35.82
CA GLY A 678 21.48 -24.36 36.42
C GLY A 678 21.98 -23.29 35.43
N VAL A 679 22.18 -22.07 35.95
CA VAL A 679 22.62 -20.89 35.18
C VAL A 679 24.08 -21.04 34.79
N MET A 680 24.35 -21.04 33.48
CA MET A 680 25.70 -21.14 32.93
C MET A 680 26.46 -19.80 33.10
N PRO A 681 27.75 -19.79 33.47
CA PRO A 681 28.57 -18.58 33.49
C PRO A 681 28.60 -17.87 32.13
N PRO A 682 28.59 -16.52 32.08
CA PRO A 682 28.57 -15.76 30.81
C PRO A 682 29.65 -16.17 29.80
N GLU A 683 30.86 -16.49 30.27
CA GLU A 683 31.99 -16.93 29.43
C GLU A 683 31.75 -18.27 28.72
N LEU A 684 30.96 -19.16 29.33
CA LEU A 684 30.59 -20.45 28.72
C LEU A 684 29.41 -20.27 27.76
N VAL A 685 28.50 -19.35 28.07
CA VAL A 685 27.41 -18.98 27.17
C VAL A 685 27.95 -18.37 25.89
N GLU A 686 28.89 -17.44 25.98
CA GLU A 686 29.55 -16.83 24.83
C GLU A 686 30.18 -17.90 23.92
N LYS A 687 30.93 -18.84 24.50
CA LYS A 687 31.48 -19.98 23.74
C LYS A 687 30.41 -20.83 23.09
N VAL A 688 29.32 -21.16 23.79
CA VAL A 688 28.23 -21.96 23.20
C VAL A 688 27.57 -21.21 22.04
N VAL A 689 27.31 -19.92 22.21
CA VAL A 689 26.76 -19.01 21.20
C VAL A 689 27.67 -18.89 19.97
N ASP A 690 28.99 -18.93 20.15
CA ASP A 690 29.95 -18.95 19.03
C ASP A 690 29.94 -20.23 18.21
N TYR A 691 29.47 -21.36 18.77
CA TYR A 691 29.34 -22.63 18.06
C TYR A 691 27.94 -22.88 17.47
N MET A 692 26.97 -21.99 17.71
CA MET A 692 25.63 -22.12 17.15
C MET A 692 25.49 -21.31 15.85
N ASP A 693 24.82 -21.86 14.84
CA ASP A 693 24.44 -21.15 13.60
C ASP A 693 23.37 -20.05 13.81
N TRP A 694 22.92 -19.90 15.06
CA TRP A 694 21.98 -18.91 15.57
C TRP A 694 22.25 -18.69 17.06
N PRO A 695 22.29 -17.47 17.60
CA PRO A 695 21.74 -16.19 17.11
C PRO A 695 22.56 -15.47 16.03
N ILE A 696 21.97 -14.42 15.45
CA ILE A 696 22.47 -13.68 14.28
C ILE A 696 23.29 -12.46 14.73
N ASP A 697 24.52 -12.35 14.28
CA ASP A 697 25.37 -11.17 14.54
C ASP A 697 25.06 -9.99 13.59
N LEU A 698 25.66 -8.83 13.87
CA LEU A 698 25.40 -7.62 13.10
C LEU A 698 25.89 -7.72 11.65
N GLU A 699 27.03 -8.37 11.40
CA GLU A 699 27.58 -8.52 10.05
C GLU A 699 26.71 -9.43 9.19
N GLU A 700 26.19 -10.50 9.78
CA GLU A 700 25.20 -11.35 9.15
C GLU A 700 23.87 -10.63 8.93
N ALA A 701 23.36 -9.89 9.92
CA ALA A 701 22.13 -9.12 9.78
C ALA A 701 22.23 -8.08 8.64
N LYS A 702 23.40 -7.44 8.47
CA LYS A 702 23.67 -6.54 7.34
C LYS A 702 23.65 -7.27 5.99
N LYS A 703 24.17 -8.50 5.90
CA LYS A 703 24.07 -9.33 4.69
C LYS A 703 22.62 -9.71 4.39
N VAL A 704 21.88 -10.16 5.40
CA VAL A 704 20.44 -10.48 5.28
C VAL A 704 19.66 -9.25 4.80
N ARG A 705 19.96 -8.06 5.33
CA ARG A 705 19.36 -6.81 4.84
C ARG A 705 19.62 -6.58 3.36
N LEU A 706 20.85 -6.81 2.88
CA LEU A 706 21.17 -6.66 1.45
C LEU A 706 20.39 -7.65 0.58
N ASP A 707 20.24 -8.90 1.02
CA ASP A 707 19.45 -9.92 0.32
C ASP A 707 17.96 -9.57 0.28
N LEU A 708 17.41 -9.10 1.40
CA LEU A 708 16.04 -8.61 1.50
C LEU A 708 15.83 -7.39 0.59
N MET A 709 16.75 -6.43 0.58
CA MET A 709 16.68 -5.26 -0.31
C MET A 709 16.71 -5.68 -1.77
N LYS A 710 17.59 -6.61 -2.14
CA LYS A 710 17.68 -7.15 -3.50
C LYS A 710 16.37 -7.82 -3.92
N GLU A 711 15.79 -8.62 -3.03
CA GLU A 711 14.47 -9.23 -3.26
C GLU A 711 13.42 -8.15 -3.51
N ARG A 712 13.27 -7.18 -2.60
CA ARG A 712 12.30 -6.10 -2.75
C ARG A 712 12.47 -5.27 -4.02
N THR A 713 13.70 -4.96 -4.41
CA THR A 713 13.96 -4.25 -5.68
C THR A 713 13.46 -5.07 -6.87
N SER A 714 13.60 -6.39 -6.84
CA SER A 714 13.08 -7.27 -7.89
C SER A 714 11.55 -7.23 -7.96
N PHE A 715 10.87 -7.38 -6.82
CA PHE A 715 9.40 -7.33 -6.74
C PHE A 715 8.86 -5.98 -7.24
N LYS A 716 9.47 -4.87 -6.80
CA LYS A 716 9.08 -3.52 -7.24
C LYS A 716 9.27 -3.30 -8.74
N ALA A 717 10.36 -3.81 -9.31
CA ALA A 717 10.62 -3.69 -10.75
C ALA A 717 9.62 -4.52 -11.57
N GLU A 718 9.25 -5.71 -11.08
CA GLU A 718 8.26 -6.57 -11.72
C GLU A 718 6.85 -5.97 -11.65
N GLU A 719 6.50 -5.40 -10.49
CA GLU A 719 5.29 -4.60 -10.29
C GLU A 719 5.24 -3.40 -11.24
N GLU A 720 6.27 -2.54 -11.25
CA GLU A 720 6.35 -1.37 -12.11
C GLU A 720 6.26 -1.75 -13.60
N SER A 721 7.00 -2.78 -14.04
CA SER A 721 6.93 -3.28 -15.41
C SER A 721 5.53 -3.76 -15.81
N ARG A 722 4.78 -4.35 -14.87
CA ARG A 722 3.43 -4.85 -15.13
C ARG A 722 2.44 -3.71 -15.34
N PHE A 723 2.58 -2.61 -14.59
CA PHE A 723 1.78 -1.41 -14.78
C PHE A 723 2.21 -0.53 -15.95
N GLU A 724 3.49 -0.53 -16.31
CA GLU A 724 3.93 0.10 -17.56
C GLU A 724 3.26 -0.54 -18.79
N ARG A 725 2.88 -1.83 -18.71
CA ARG A 725 2.08 -2.50 -19.76
C ARG A 725 0.58 -2.14 -19.68
N MET A 726 0.11 -1.60 -18.56
CA MET A 726 -1.27 -1.14 -18.40
C MET A 726 -1.36 0.31 -18.85
N GLU A 727 -1.73 0.47 -20.12
CA GLU A 727 -1.85 1.77 -20.75
C GLU A 727 -3.32 2.17 -20.95
N TRP A 728 -3.57 3.48 -20.97
CA TRP A 728 -4.84 4.03 -21.44
C TRP A 728 -5.08 3.66 -22.91
N ASN A 729 -6.10 2.83 -23.14
CA ASN A 729 -6.56 2.40 -24.45
C ASN A 729 -8.08 2.41 -24.43
N PHE A 730 -8.69 3.11 -25.38
CA PHE A 730 -10.13 3.21 -25.55
C PHE A 730 -10.53 2.47 -26.83
N CYS A 731 -11.61 1.68 -26.78
CA CYS A 731 -12.03 0.85 -27.91
C CYS A 731 -12.78 1.67 -28.96
N GLU A 732 -12.54 1.35 -30.24
CA GLU A 732 -13.41 1.82 -31.31
C GLU A 732 -14.72 1.02 -31.26
N HIS A 733 -15.86 1.72 -31.18
CA HIS A 733 -17.20 1.14 -31.16
C HIS A 733 -17.84 1.13 -32.54
#